data_AF-A0A498J1H5-F1
#
_entry.id   AF-A0A498J1H5-F1
#
_cell.length_a   1.000
_cell.length_b   1.000
_cell.length_c   1.000
_cell.angle_alpha   90.00
_cell.angle_beta   90.00
_cell.angle_gamma   90.00
#
_symmetry.space_group_name_H-M   'P 1'
#
loop_
_entity.id
_entity.type
_entity.pdbx_description
1 polymer ?
#
loop_
_entity_poly.entity_id
_entity_poly.type
_entity_poly.pdbx_seq_one_letter_code
_entity_poly.pdbx_strand_id
1 'polypeptide(L)'
;MIYVYIYFVSWTSLLISLCVFMASFAIGAAVVLLLLPLLHHQVHGGLVGSDINDCDVSNGNWVFDDSYPLYAAPSCPFIEKEFDCVGNGRPDKNYLKYRWQPFACSLPRFNGSSFLSTYTGKSIMFVGDSLSLNQWQSLTCMLYTAIPGTKYTLVRKEGLSTFTFLEYNLSVSFSRNAFIVDIVGTPDGRVLKLDSISPENEQLWLQNDVLIFDSWHWWLHVGRKQPWDLIQVGNQTYKDMDRLGAYEKALTTWAGWVDSKVNSNKTKVFFQGVSPDHSNATEWGDPQAINCNAQTEPLPGPDFPGKPHPAEQVLEKVLRTASRPVHLLNITTLSQLRKDAHPSVYGLGGHRGMDCSHWCLAGVPDTWNLLLKIRPSLYLKEFRQYSSEGCDIFEGRWVYDESYPLYTSSQCSFIEKEFDCLQNGRSDKFYLKFRWQPTHCNLTRFNSEDFLQRFRGKSIMFVGDSLSLNQWQSLTCMLHTANPQTQYNLYRTGGLSTFAFPAYNMKVMFSRNAFLVDTINTTAGRVLKLDSIESGKLWRNSDVLVFNSWHWWLHTGRKQPWDLIQEGSHTYKDMDRLVAYEKALKTWARWVDTNLESTKTRVFFQGVSPDHNNGSEWGEAASKHCEGQTQPMARDEYPAGSHPAEVVAERVLRSMSNPVHLLNVTTLSQLRKDGHPSLYGHGGHRDMDCSHWCLAGVPDTWNQLLYASLIQSKIRGRVVSQGTIKHVNSAGSGSGSRCDLFHGEWVYDKSYPLYNSVDCPFIWKEFDCQKNGRPDNEYLNYRWQPTSCKLPTLDGKSLLEKFRGKRILFVGDSLSINQWQSLTCLLHKSVPQANYTSNRVGGVSTFKFPAYDVSIVLSRNAFLVDIVHENSRRVLMLDSIQNGSYWRTFDVLVFNTWHWWLHTGRKQPWEEVRYGVNNVHEDIDRMMAYEKALKTWARWVDSNVDPGKTKVFFQGVSPDHMSPREWGDDAKSGNCFGQRAPVMGAQYPGGSHPAQVVLENVLRTMSKPVHLLNITTLSQLRKDGHPSVYGFGGHRNIDCTHWCLPGVPDSWNQILFAALFHS
;
A
#
# COMPACT_ATOMS: atom_id res chain seq x y z
N MET A 1 -22.83 76.92 -7.49
CA MET A 1 -22.32 76.28 -8.71
C MET A 1 -20.98 75.57 -8.47
N ILE A 2 -20.81 74.87 -7.33
CA ILE A 2 -19.55 74.17 -6.94
C ILE A 2 -19.82 72.70 -6.55
N TYR A 3 -21.04 72.34 -6.17
CA TYR A 3 -21.41 70.96 -5.80
C TYR A 3 -21.63 70.00 -6.98
N VAL A 4 -21.81 70.50 -8.22
CA VAL A 4 -22.01 69.66 -9.41
C VAL A 4 -20.67 69.27 -10.06
N TYR A 5 -19.59 70.02 -9.81
CA TYR A 5 -18.28 69.78 -10.43
C TYR A 5 -17.51 68.64 -9.76
N ILE A 6 -17.66 68.44 -8.45
CA ILE A 6 -16.92 67.42 -7.69
C ILE A 6 -17.46 66.00 -7.95
N TYR A 7 -18.76 65.85 -8.23
CA TYR A 7 -19.34 64.54 -8.57
C TYR A 7 -19.00 64.08 -10.00
N PHE A 8 -18.82 65.01 -10.95
CA PHE A 8 -18.50 64.68 -12.34
C PHE A 8 -17.03 64.24 -12.53
N VAL A 9 -16.10 64.78 -11.74
CA VAL A 9 -14.66 64.44 -11.82
C VAL A 9 -14.35 63.07 -11.15
N SER A 10 -15.16 62.67 -10.17
CA SER A 10 -15.03 61.36 -9.49
C SER A 10 -15.48 60.19 -10.37
N TRP A 11 -16.61 60.34 -11.08
CA TRP A 11 -17.15 59.28 -11.95
C TRP A 11 -16.34 59.06 -13.23
N THR A 12 -15.80 60.13 -13.81
CA THR A 12 -14.94 60.05 -15.00
C THR A 12 -13.62 59.33 -14.68
N SER A 13 -13.04 59.56 -13.51
CA SER A 13 -11.83 58.87 -13.05
C SER A 13 -12.05 57.37 -12.80
N LEU A 14 -13.23 56.98 -12.31
CA LEU A 14 -13.58 55.58 -12.07
C LEU A 14 -13.80 54.81 -13.38
N LEU A 15 -14.47 55.43 -14.36
CA LEU A 15 -14.70 54.86 -15.68
C LEU A 15 -13.41 54.70 -16.48
N ILE A 16 -12.47 55.65 -16.39
CA ILE A 16 -11.17 55.56 -17.05
C ILE A 16 -10.34 54.42 -16.46
N SER A 17 -10.30 54.27 -15.13
CA SER A 17 -9.61 53.13 -14.49
C SER A 17 -10.23 51.78 -14.86
N LEU A 18 -11.56 51.70 -14.97
CA LEU A 18 -12.24 50.46 -15.38
C LEU A 18 -11.94 50.11 -16.86
N CYS A 19 -11.92 51.11 -17.74
CA CYS A 19 -11.56 50.92 -19.15
C CYS A 19 -10.08 50.54 -19.33
N VAL A 20 -9.16 51.13 -18.56
CA VAL A 20 -7.73 50.76 -18.59
C VAL A 20 -7.53 49.33 -18.06
N PHE A 21 -8.27 48.92 -17.03
CA PHE A 21 -8.19 47.56 -16.49
C PHE A 21 -8.74 46.52 -17.48
N MET A 22 -9.88 46.81 -18.14
CA MET A 22 -10.46 45.94 -19.17
C MET A 22 -9.59 45.87 -20.43
N ALA A 23 -8.96 46.99 -20.84
CA ALA A 23 -8.01 47.00 -21.95
C ALA A 23 -6.74 46.21 -21.63
N SER A 24 -6.23 46.30 -20.40
CA SER A 24 -5.06 45.53 -19.95
C SER A 24 -5.35 44.02 -19.92
N PHE A 25 -6.57 43.63 -19.55
CA PHE A 25 -7.01 42.23 -19.55
C PHE A 25 -7.20 41.69 -20.98
N ALA A 26 -7.73 42.50 -21.90
CA ALA A 26 -7.88 42.14 -23.31
C ALA A 26 -6.53 42.03 -24.03
N ILE A 27 -5.57 42.91 -23.72
CA ILE A 27 -4.20 42.83 -24.25
C ILE A 27 -3.46 41.61 -23.67
N GLY A 28 -3.62 41.32 -22.38
CA GLY A 28 -3.08 40.10 -21.76
C GLY A 28 -3.63 38.82 -22.38
N ALA A 29 -4.94 38.76 -22.62
CA ALA A 29 -5.59 37.61 -23.28
C ALA A 29 -5.16 37.46 -24.74
N ALA A 30 -5.01 38.57 -25.48
CA ALA A 30 -4.54 38.55 -26.86
C ALA A 30 -3.06 38.14 -26.98
N VAL A 31 -2.20 38.56 -26.04
CA VAL A 31 -0.79 38.14 -26.00
C VAL A 31 -0.66 36.65 -25.66
N VAL A 32 -1.50 36.13 -24.76
CA VAL A 32 -1.56 34.68 -24.48
C VAL A 32 -2.08 33.89 -25.69
N LEU A 33 -3.09 34.40 -26.40
CA LEU A 33 -3.61 33.78 -27.63
C LEU A 33 -2.62 33.86 -28.82
N LEU A 34 -1.80 34.90 -28.90
CA LEU A 34 -0.77 35.06 -29.94
C LEU A 34 0.53 34.31 -29.61
N LEU A 35 0.79 33.93 -28.35
CA LEU A 35 1.96 33.14 -27.92
C LEU A 35 1.68 31.62 -27.88
N LEU A 36 0.41 31.20 -27.84
CA LEU A 36 0.01 29.77 -27.91
C LEU A 36 0.53 29.01 -29.15
N PRO A 37 0.65 29.62 -30.36
CA PRO A 37 1.23 28.95 -31.52
C PRO A 37 2.76 28.85 -31.47
N LEU A 38 3.44 29.76 -30.76
CA LEU A 38 4.91 29.75 -30.63
C LEU A 38 5.38 28.76 -29.54
N LEU A 39 4.55 28.45 -28.54
CA LEU A 39 4.79 27.40 -27.55
C LEU A 39 4.48 25.98 -28.09
N HIS A 40 3.70 25.86 -29.17
CA HIS A 40 3.35 24.57 -29.79
C HIS A 40 4.42 24.01 -30.73
N HIS A 41 5.50 24.74 -31.03
CA HIS A 41 6.53 24.31 -31.99
C HIS A 41 7.90 23.97 -31.39
N GLN A 42 7.98 23.77 -30.06
CA GLN A 42 9.23 23.36 -29.40
C GLN A 42 9.12 22.13 -28.47
N VAL A 43 8.00 21.38 -28.49
CA VAL A 43 7.78 20.18 -27.64
C VAL A 43 7.61 18.88 -28.44
N HIS A 44 7.87 18.88 -29.75
CA HIS A 44 7.97 17.64 -30.53
C HIS A 44 9.43 17.36 -30.91
N GLY A 45 10.17 16.92 -29.90
CA GLY A 45 11.57 16.51 -30.04
C GLY A 45 12.05 15.73 -28.81
N GLY A 46 11.57 14.50 -28.66
CA GLY A 46 12.26 13.45 -27.93
C GLY A 46 12.10 13.40 -26.40
N LEU A 47 11.21 12.52 -25.92
CA LEU A 47 11.50 11.62 -24.81
C LEU A 47 10.84 10.26 -25.10
N VAL A 48 11.58 9.42 -25.80
CA VAL A 48 11.34 7.97 -25.86
C VAL A 48 11.92 7.37 -24.58
N GLY A 49 11.09 6.62 -23.85
CA GLY A 49 11.54 5.50 -23.01
C GLY A 49 11.68 5.74 -21.50
N SER A 50 10.57 5.91 -20.77
CA SER A 50 10.45 5.16 -19.51
C SER A 50 10.11 3.72 -19.91
N ASP A 51 10.92 2.76 -19.48
CA ASP A 51 10.77 1.37 -19.90
C ASP A 51 9.35 0.88 -19.58
N ILE A 52 8.58 0.65 -20.64
CA ILE A 52 7.17 0.24 -20.58
C ILE A 52 7.01 -1.11 -19.87
N ASN A 53 8.10 -1.81 -19.50
CA ASN A 53 8.22 -3.20 -19.05
C ASN A 53 7.70 -3.57 -17.64
N ASP A 54 7.22 -2.62 -16.82
CA ASP A 54 6.66 -2.91 -15.48
C ASP A 54 5.33 -2.17 -15.15
N CYS A 55 4.51 -1.85 -16.16
CA CYS A 55 3.26 -1.10 -15.99
C CYS A 55 2.01 -2.00 -16.02
N ASP A 56 1.18 -1.94 -14.98
CA ASP A 56 -0.20 -2.45 -15.05
C ASP A 56 -1.05 -1.52 -15.93
N VAL A 57 -1.23 -1.95 -17.18
CA VAL A 57 -2.00 -1.22 -18.18
C VAL A 57 -3.52 -1.37 -18.03
N SER A 58 -3.99 -2.25 -17.13
CA SER A 58 -5.41 -2.50 -16.87
C SER A 58 -6.00 -1.61 -15.78
N ASN A 59 -5.16 -0.90 -15.02
CA ASN A 59 -5.56 0.01 -13.95
C ASN A 59 -5.24 1.48 -14.28
N GLY A 60 -6.26 2.30 -14.38
CA GLY A 60 -6.17 3.65 -14.92
C GLY A 60 -7.51 4.34 -15.00
N ASN A 61 -7.56 5.46 -15.73
CA ASN A 61 -8.76 6.24 -15.95
C ASN A 61 -8.97 6.57 -17.43
N TRP A 62 -10.22 6.79 -17.81
CA TRP A 62 -10.54 7.44 -19.08
C TRP A 62 -10.31 8.93 -19.01
N VAL A 63 -9.50 9.45 -19.92
CA VAL A 63 -9.13 10.86 -20.01
C VAL A 63 -9.61 11.40 -21.34
N PHE A 64 -10.25 12.57 -21.31
CA PHE A 64 -10.65 13.27 -22.52
C PHE A 64 -9.40 13.77 -23.27
N ASP A 65 -9.34 13.49 -24.56
CA ASP A 65 -8.23 13.80 -25.46
C ASP A 65 -8.78 14.11 -26.86
N ASP A 66 -8.66 15.37 -27.27
CA ASP A 66 -9.17 15.85 -28.55
C ASP A 66 -8.54 15.18 -29.77
N SER A 67 -7.35 14.57 -29.59
CA SER A 67 -6.66 13.81 -30.64
C SER A 67 -7.31 12.45 -30.93
N TYR A 68 -8.28 12.00 -30.13
CA TYR A 68 -9.09 10.81 -30.40
C TYR A 68 -10.33 11.18 -31.24
N PRO A 69 -10.97 10.25 -31.97
CA PRO A 69 -10.62 8.83 -32.09
C PRO A 69 -9.33 8.60 -32.90
N LEU A 70 -8.81 7.36 -32.88
CA LEU A 70 -7.61 7.01 -33.64
C LEU A 70 -7.83 7.07 -35.16
N TYR A 71 -9.07 6.94 -35.60
CA TYR A 71 -9.50 7.08 -36.99
C TYR A 71 -10.96 7.57 -37.04
N ALA A 72 -11.35 8.22 -38.14
CA ALA A 72 -12.73 8.60 -38.35
C ALA A 72 -13.54 7.40 -38.84
N ALA A 73 -14.63 7.02 -38.16
CA ALA A 73 -15.46 5.88 -38.56
C ALA A 73 -15.87 5.89 -40.05
N PRO A 74 -16.30 7.02 -40.65
CA PRO A 74 -16.66 7.07 -42.08
C PRO A 74 -15.50 6.79 -43.06
N SER A 75 -14.25 6.85 -42.59
CA SER A 75 -13.08 6.53 -43.42
C SER A 75 -12.82 5.02 -43.54
N CYS A 76 -13.52 4.19 -42.77
CA CYS A 76 -13.39 2.75 -42.80
C CYS A 76 -14.64 2.09 -43.43
N PRO A 77 -14.57 1.58 -44.67
CA PRO A 77 -15.76 1.16 -45.43
C PRO A 77 -16.33 -0.21 -45.03
N PHE A 78 -15.68 -0.92 -44.09
CA PHE A 78 -16.04 -2.29 -43.72
C PHE A 78 -16.53 -2.44 -42.27
N ILE A 79 -16.78 -1.32 -41.58
CA ILE A 79 -17.52 -1.34 -40.31
C ILE A 79 -18.93 -1.84 -40.59
N GLU A 80 -19.36 -2.88 -39.86
CA GLU A 80 -20.72 -3.37 -39.96
C GLU A 80 -21.71 -2.36 -39.38
N LYS A 81 -22.89 -2.29 -40.00
CA LYS A 81 -23.91 -1.28 -39.65
C LYS A 81 -24.29 -1.32 -38.17
N GLU A 82 -24.21 -2.46 -37.50
CA GLU A 82 -24.46 -2.58 -36.05
C GLU A 82 -23.46 -1.79 -35.18
N PHE A 83 -22.23 -1.55 -35.65
CA PHE A 83 -21.20 -0.82 -34.90
C PHE A 83 -20.96 0.61 -35.42
N ASP A 84 -21.48 0.97 -36.60
CA ASP A 84 -21.34 2.29 -37.22
C ASP A 84 -22.32 3.34 -36.64
N CYS A 85 -22.09 3.72 -35.38
CA CYS A 85 -22.93 4.69 -34.70
C CYS A 85 -22.94 6.06 -35.39
N VAL A 86 -21.80 6.47 -35.96
CA VAL A 86 -21.69 7.76 -36.65
C VAL A 86 -22.50 7.74 -37.95
N GLY A 87 -22.35 6.71 -38.78
CA GLY A 87 -23.11 6.55 -40.02
C GLY A 87 -24.60 6.32 -39.78
N ASN A 88 -24.97 5.73 -38.64
CA ASN A 88 -26.37 5.59 -38.21
C ASN A 88 -26.95 6.87 -37.58
N GLY A 89 -26.21 7.98 -37.52
CA GLY A 89 -26.73 9.28 -37.13
C GLY A 89 -26.69 9.58 -35.63
N ARG A 90 -25.85 8.90 -34.83
CA ARG A 90 -25.63 9.23 -33.41
C ARG A 90 -25.15 10.69 -33.27
N PRO A 91 -25.87 11.57 -32.55
CA PRO A 91 -25.59 13.01 -32.55
C PRO A 91 -24.42 13.40 -31.63
N ASP A 92 -24.27 12.74 -30.49
CA ASP A 92 -23.16 13.01 -29.55
C ASP A 92 -21.85 12.39 -30.05
N LYS A 93 -20.74 13.13 -29.94
CA LYS A 93 -19.42 12.69 -30.40
C LYS A 93 -18.37 12.62 -29.29
N ASN A 94 -18.71 13.04 -28.06
CA ASN A 94 -17.76 13.09 -26.95
C ASN A 94 -17.27 11.70 -26.55
N TYR A 95 -18.08 10.66 -26.70
CA TYR A 95 -17.67 9.27 -26.43
C TYR A 95 -16.44 8.82 -27.26
N LEU A 96 -16.20 9.45 -28.42
CA LEU A 96 -15.05 9.19 -29.29
C LEU A 96 -13.76 9.82 -28.77
N LYS A 97 -13.83 10.74 -27.82
CA LYS A 97 -12.74 11.60 -27.36
C LYS A 97 -12.04 11.09 -26.11
N TYR A 98 -12.35 9.87 -25.64
CA TYR A 98 -11.73 9.33 -24.45
C TYR A 98 -10.62 8.34 -24.80
N ARG A 99 -9.46 8.51 -24.14
CA ARG A 99 -8.35 7.55 -24.16
C ARG A 99 -8.12 6.97 -22.78
N TRP A 100 -7.66 5.72 -22.74
CA TRP A 100 -7.26 5.09 -21.49
C TRP A 100 -5.86 5.58 -21.06
N GLN A 101 -5.75 6.00 -19.80
CA GLN A 101 -4.52 6.44 -19.16
C GLN A 101 -4.26 5.55 -17.93
N PRO A 102 -3.38 4.53 -18.04
CA PRO A 102 -2.90 3.81 -16.88
C PRO A 102 -2.29 4.77 -15.85
N PHE A 103 -2.39 4.44 -14.57
CA PHE A 103 -1.83 5.28 -13.51
C PHE A 103 -0.30 5.25 -13.48
N ALA A 104 0.28 4.09 -13.78
CA ALA A 104 1.71 3.84 -13.66
C ALA A 104 2.50 4.21 -14.92
N CYS A 105 1.85 4.38 -16.08
CA CYS A 105 2.51 4.70 -17.34
C CYS A 105 1.57 5.38 -18.34
N SER A 106 2.12 5.88 -19.44
CA SER A 106 1.32 6.41 -20.55
C SER A 106 1.35 5.48 -21.74
N LEU A 107 0.18 5.18 -22.30
CA LEU A 107 0.09 4.38 -23.52
C LEU A 107 0.56 5.20 -24.73
N PRO A 108 1.49 4.69 -25.55
CA PRO A 108 1.86 5.37 -26.77
C PRO A 108 0.67 5.39 -27.73
N ARG A 109 0.50 6.46 -28.50
CA ARG A 109 -0.53 6.52 -29.54
C ARG A 109 -0.30 5.38 -30.55
N PHE A 110 -1.38 4.78 -31.04
CA PHE A 110 -1.28 3.71 -32.02
C PHE A 110 -0.56 4.18 -33.29
N ASN A 111 0.42 3.38 -33.73
CA ASN A 111 1.13 3.58 -34.98
C ASN A 111 0.93 2.34 -35.86
N GLY A 112 0.04 2.47 -36.85
CA GLY A 112 -0.36 1.38 -37.74
C GLY A 112 0.74 0.96 -38.71
N SER A 113 1.57 1.88 -39.22
CA SER A 113 2.71 1.54 -40.07
C SER A 113 3.75 0.69 -39.34
N SER A 114 4.04 1.04 -38.09
CA SER A 114 4.88 0.24 -37.19
C SER A 114 4.27 -1.13 -36.91
N PHE A 115 2.95 -1.21 -36.72
CA PHE A 115 2.26 -2.49 -36.50
C PHE A 115 2.38 -3.40 -37.74
N LEU A 116 2.02 -2.88 -38.92
CA LEU A 116 2.10 -3.61 -40.19
C LEU A 116 3.51 -4.10 -40.48
N SER A 117 4.52 -3.27 -40.24
CA SER A 117 5.94 -3.63 -40.41
C SER A 117 6.37 -4.71 -39.43
N THR A 118 5.91 -4.66 -38.17
CA THR A 118 6.27 -5.64 -37.13
C THR A 118 5.66 -7.02 -37.42
N TYR A 119 4.45 -7.06 -37.98
CA TYR A 119 3.71 -8.28 -38.27
C TYR A 119 3.76 -8.66 -39.76
N THR A 120 4.77 -8.20 -40.49
CA THR A 120 4.95 -8.59 -41.90
C THR A 120 5.13 -10.10 -42.04
N GLY A 121 4.33 -10.72 -42.92
CA GLY A 121 4.32 -12.16 -43.15
C GLY A 121 3.70 -13.00 -42.03
N LYS A 122 2.94 -12.38 -41.12
CA LYS A 122 2.32 -13.04 -39.96
C LYS A 122 0.80 -13.19 -40.12
N SER A 123 0.21 -14.03 -39.29
CA SER A 123 -1.25 -14.19 -39.16
C SER A 123 -1.75 -13.95 -37.74
N ILE A 124 -2.79 -13.14 -37.61
CA ILE A 124 -3.48 -12.81 -36.36
C ILE A 124 -4.92 -13.29 -36.49
N MET A 125 -5.42 -14.06 -35.53
CA MET A 125 -6.79 -14.55 -35.54
C MET A 125 -7.51 -14.26 -34.23
N PHE A 126 -8.65 -13.60 -34.35
CA PHE A 126 -9.65 -13.45 -33.29
C PHE A 126 -10.59 -14.66 -33.34
N VAL A 127 -10.80 -15.31 -32.20
CA VAL A 127 -11.66 -16.49 -32.08
C VAL A 127 -12.64 -16.26 -30.94
N GLY A 128 -13.91 -16.14 -31.25
CA GLY A 128 -14.88 -15.88 -30.20
C GLY A 128 -16.26 -15.52 -30.70
N ASP A 129 -16.95 -14.73 -29.89
CA ASP A 129 -18.30 -14.28 -30.14
C ASP A 129 -18.34 -12.96 -30.96
N SER A 130 -19.47 -12.24 -30.91
CA SER A 130 -19.64 -10.99 -31.64
C SER A 130 -18.78 -9.82 -31.12
N LEU A 131 -18.25 -9.90 -29.90
CA LEU A 131 -17.33 -8.89 -29.38
C LEU A 131 -15.90 -9.07 -29.92
N SER A 132 -15.50 -10.31 -30.19
CA SER A 132 -14.32 -10.60 -31.03
C SER A 132 -14.47 -10.04 -32.46
N LEU A 133 -15.66 -10.12 -33.07
CA LEU A 133 -15.92 -9.49 -34.36
C LEU A 133 -15.77 -7.96 -34.26
N ASN A 134 -16.32 -7.37 -33.19
CA ASN A 134 -16.24 -5.93 -32.92
C ASN A 134 -14.78 -5.46 -32.73
N GLN A 135 -13.96 -6.21 -31.99
CA GLN A 135 -12.52 -5.94 -31.85
C GLN A 135 -11.74 -6.14 -33.16
N TRP A 136 -12.05 -7.18 -33.94
CA TRP A 136 -11.42 -7.44 -35.25
C TRP A 136 -11.71 -6.31 -36.25
N GLN A 137 -12.95 -5.80 -36.31
CA GLN A 137 -13.29 -4.65 -37.18
C GLN A 137 -12.56 -3.37 -36.75
N SER A 138 -12.44 -3.13 -35.44
CA SER A 138 -11.63 -2.03 -34.92
C SER A 138 -10.18 -2.12 -35.39
N LEU A 139 -9.50 -3.26 -35.20
CA LEU A 139 -8.09 -3.40 -35.58
C LEU A 139 -7.90 -3.22 -37.09
N THR A 140 -8.75 -3.84 -37.90
CA THR A 140 -8.68 -3.70 -39.36
C THR A 140 -8.89 -2.27 -39.82
N CYS A 141 -9.81 -1.51 -39.20
CA CYS A 141 -9.99 -0.08 -39.46
C CYS A 141 -8.77 0.75 -39.04
N MET A 142 -8.23 0.51 -37.84
CA MET A 142 -7.03 1.20 -37.35
C MET A 142 -5.83 1.00 -38.29
N LEU A 143 -5.68 -0.19 -38.87
CA LEU A 143 -4.60 -0.50 -39.81
C LEU A 143 -4.86 0.07 -41.21
N TYR A 144 -6.07 -0.07 -41.74
CA TYR A 144 -6.45 0.43 -43.07
C TYR A 144 -6.31 1.95 -43.16
N THR A 145 -6.78 2.67 -42.13
CA THR A 145 -6.75 4.14 -42.11
C THR A 145 -5.35 4.71 -41.82
N ALA A 146 -4.47 3.93 -41.18
CA ALA A 146 -3.09 4.35 -40.92
C ALA A 146 -2.21 4.41 -42.18
N ILE A 147 -2.57 3.68 -43.25
CA ILE A 147 -1.88 3.72 -44.55
C ILE A 147 -2.90 3.91 -45.67
N PRO A 148 -3.32 5.16 -45.95
CA PRO A 148 -4.25 5.45 -47.04
C PRO A 148 -3.72 4.92 -48.38
N GLY A 149 -4.55 4.12 -49.08
CA GLY A 149 -4.20 3.53 -50.37
C GLY A 149 -3.54 2.14 -50.32
N THR A 150 -3.32 1.57 -49.13
CA THR A 150 -2.82 0.19 -48.99
C THR A 150 -3.73 -0.81 -49.70
N LYS A 151 -3.16 -1.72 -50.50
CA LYS A 151 -3.96 -2.77 -51.15
C LYS A 151 -4.33 -3.87 -50.16
N TYR A 152 -5.58 -4.33 -50.21
CA TYR A 152 -6.08 -5.39 -49.35
C TYR A 152 -7.03 -6.35 -50.07
N THR A 153 -7.24 -7.53 -49.49
CA THR A 153 -8.34 -8.44 -49.82
C THR A 153 -9.14 -8.75 -48.57
N LEU A 154 -10.47 -8.74 -48.68
CA LEU A 154 -11.39 -9.17 -47.62
C LEU A 154 -12.19 -10.37 -48.14
N VAL A 155 -11.99 -11.53 -47.52
CA VAL A 155 -12.71 -12.77 -47.84
C VAL A 155 -13.58 -13.15 -46.65
N ARG A 156 -14.87 -13.39 -46.90
CA ARG A 156 -15.83 -13.86 -45.89
C ARG A 156 -16.44 -15.17 -46.36
N LYS A 157 -16.25 -16.26 -45.61
CA LYS A 157 -16.78 -17.58 -45.92
C LYS A 157 -17.10 -18.35 -44.63
N GLU A 158 -18.32 -18.89 -44.51
CA GLU A 158 -18.70 -19.89 -43.50
C GLU A 158 -18.25 -19.56 -42.05
N GLY A 159 -18.46 -18.31 -41.61
CA GLY A 159 -18.11 -17.89 -40.24
C GLY A 159 -16.64 -17.49 -40.04
N LEU A 160 -15.81 -17.58 -41.08
CA LEU A 160 -14.45 -17.06 -41.14
C LEU A 160 -14.42 -15.77 -41.99
N SER A 161 -13.87 -14.70 -41.43
CA SER A 161 -13.58 -13.46 -42.14
C SER A 161 -12.08 -13.21 -42.11
N THR A 162 -11.44 -12.98 -43.25
CA THR A 162 -9.99 -12.75 -43.34
C THR A 162 -9.72 -11.48 -44.12
N PHE A 163 -9.02 -10.55 -43.48
CA PHE A 163 -8.54 -9.30 -44.06
C PHE A 163 -7.02 -9.41 -44.27
N THR A 164 -6.56 -9.35 -45.52
CA THR A 164 -5.14 -9.47 -45.85
C THR A 164 -4.60 -8.16 -46.40
N PHE A 165 -3.59 -7.60 -45.74
CA PHE A 165 -2.82 -6.45 -46.21
C PHE A 165 -1.74 -6.96 -47.18
N LEU A 166 -1.95 -6.78 -48.48
CA LEU A 166 -1.17 -7.47 -49.52
C LEU A 166 0.31 -7.11 -49.49
N GLU A 167 0.63 -5.83 -49.26
CA GLU A 167 2.00 -5.31 -49.23
C GLU A 167 2.81 -5.85 -48.05
N TYR A 168 2.15 -6.21 -46.96
CA TYR A 168 2.78 -6.72 -45.74
C TYR A 168 2.64 -8.24 -45.60
N ASN A 169 1.87 -8.89 -46.48
CA ASN A 169 1.46 -10.29 -46.34
C ASN A 169 0.95 -10.61 -44.92
N LEU A 170 0.24 -9.66 -44.29
CA LEU A 170 -0.35 -9.80 -42.96
C LEU A 170 -1.82 -10.17 -43.13
N SER A 171 -2.24 -11.28 -42.55
CA SER A 171 -3.65 -11.66 -42.46
C SER A 171 -4.19 -11.43 -41.06
N VAL A 172 -5.31 -10.72 -40.94
CA VAL A 172 -6.07 -10.51 -39.71
C VAL A 172 -7.44 -11.15 -39.90
N SER A 173 -7.69 -12.23 -39.18
CA SER A 173 -8.88 -13.07 -39.34
C SER A 173 -9.77 -13.05 -38.10
N PHE A 174 -11.06 -13.27 -38.31
CA PHE A 174 -12.05 -13.53 -37.27
C PHE A 174 -12.73 -14.87 -37.57
N SER A 175 -12.71 -15.77 -36.59
CA SER A 175 -13.39 -17.06 -36.62
C SER A 175 -14.51 -17.06 -35.58
N ARG A 176 -15.76 -17.22 -36.02
CA ARG A 176 -16.90 -17.29 -35.11
C ARG A 176 -16.91 -18.62 -34.36
N ASN A 177 -16.49 -18.59 -33.09
CA ASN A 177 -16.60 -19.71 -32.17
C ASN A 177 -16.92 -19.17 -30.76
N ALA A 178 -18.18 -18.81 -30.56
CA ALA A 178 -18.62 -18.05 -29.39
C ALA A 178 -18.43 -18.75 -28.04
N PHE A 179 -18.33 -20.08 -28.03
CA PHE A 179 -18.22 -20.91 -26.82
C PHE A 179 -16.86 -21.59 -26.70
N ILE A 180 -15.94 -21.33 -27.65
CA ILE A 180 -14.59 -21.92 -27.76
C ILE A 180 -14.53 -23.46 -27.73
N VAL A 181 -15.68 -24.11 -27.90
CA VAL A 181 -15.91 -25.56 -27.90
C VAL A 181 -16.98 -25.89 -28.94
N ASP A 182 -17.15 -27.18 -29.26
CA ASP A 182 -17.96 -27.60 -30.40
C ASP A 182 -19.48 -27.55 -30.13
N ILE A 183 -20.22 -27.13 -31.16
CA ILE A 183 -21.66 -27.38 -31.27
C ILE A 183 -21.87 -28.34 -32.44
N VAL A 184 -22.49 -29.49 -32.17
CA VAL A 184 -22.73 -30.53 -33.18
C VAL A 184 -24.22 -30.80 -33.35
N GLY A 185 -24.66 -30.98 -34.59
CA GLY A 185 -26.04 -31.44 -34.87
C GLY A 185 -26.17 -32.94 -34.64
N THR A 186 -27.14 -33.35 -33.83
CA THR A 186 -27.50 -34.75 -33.61
C THR A 186 -28.99 -34.96 -33.92
N PRO A 187 -29.48 -36.22 -34.00
CA PRO A 187 -30.92 -36.48 -34.13
C PRO A 187 -31.76 -35.87 -33.01
N ASP A 188 -31.17 -35.64 -31.83
CA ASP A 188 -31.82 -35.08 -30.65
C ASP A 188 -31.76 -33.54 -30.58
N GLY A 189 -31.07 -32.90 -31.53
CA GLY A 189 -30.93 -31.44 -31.62
C GLY A 189 -29.48 -30.97 -31.74
N ARG A 190 -29.23 -29.67 -31.58
CA ARG A 190 -27.89 -29.07 -31.55
C ARG A 190 -27.31 -29.24 -30.15
N VAL A 191 -26.17 -29.90 -30.02
CA VAL A 191 -25.53 -30.21 -28.74
C VAL A 191 -24.26 -29.39 -28.57
N LEU A 192 -24.20 -28.56 -27.52
CA LEU A 192 -22.99 -27.88 -27.07
C LEU A 192 -22.14 -28.85 -26.23
N LYS A 193 -20.99 -29.27 -26.76
CA LYS A 193 -20.07 -30.21 -26.11
C LYS A 193 -18.98 -29.45 -25.38
N LEU A 194 -19.06 -29.39 -24.04
CA LEU A 194 -18.14 -28.56 -23.24
C LEU A 194 -16.72 -29.15 -23.14
N ASP A 195 -16.54 -30.41 -23.51
CA ASP A 195 -15.29 -31.18 -23.47
C ASP A 195 -14.72 -31.52 -24.85
N SER A 196 -15.15 -30.79 -25.89
CA SER A 196 -14.76 -31.04 -27.29
C SER A 196 -14.27 -29.79 -28.01
N ILE A 197 -13.14 -29.92 -28.69
CA ILE A 197 -12.64 -28.98 -29.70
C ILE A 197 -12.33 -29.80 -30.95
N SER A 198 -12.97 -29.47 -32.07
CA SER A 198 -12.89 -30.29 -33.28
C SER A 198 -11.50 -30.20 -33.93
N PRO A 199 -11.05 -31.24 -34.65
CA PRO A 199 -9.78 -31.21 -35.37
C PRO A 199 -9.71 -30.06 -36.39
N GLU A 200 -10.82 -29.68 -36.99
CA GLU A 200 -10.88 -28.56 -37.94
C GLU A 200 -10.61 -27.22 -37.22
N ASN A 201 -11.22 -27.01 -36.05
CA ASN A 201 -10.97 -25.84 -35.22
C ASN A 201 -9.51 -25.81 -34.73
N GLU A 202 -9.00 -26.94 -34.23
CA GLU A 202 -7.60 -27.07 -33.80
C GLU A 202 -6.64 -26.71 -34.94
N GLN A 203 -6.83 -27.28 -36.13
CA GLN A 203 -5.98 -27.02 -37.30
C GLN A 203 -6.06 -25.55 -37.72
N LEU A 204 -7.26 -24.97 -37.74
CA LEU A 204 -7.49 -23.57 -38.09
C LEU A 204 -6.82 -22.61 -37.11
N TRP A 205 -6.79 -22.93 -35.81
CA TRP A 205 -6.18 -22.06 -34.81
C TRP A 205 -4.66 -22.17 -34.84
N LEU A 206 -4.11 -23.39 -34.93
CA LEU A 206 -2.65 -23.63 -34.88
C LEU A 206 -1.85 -23.05 -36.05
N GLN A 207 -2.49 -22.72 -37.17
CA GLN A 207 -1.82 -22.07 -38.31
C GLN A 207 -1.56 -20.56 -38.11
N ASN A 208 -1.91 -19.99 -36.95
CA ASN A 208 -1.76 -18.55 -36.67
C ASN A 208 -0.59 -18.24 -35.73
N ASP A 209 0.09 -17.12 -35.99
CA ASP A 209 1.16 -16.62 -35.12
C ASP A 209 0.61 -15.94 -33.84
N VAL A 210 -0.58 -15.36 -33.92
CA VAL A 210 -1.26 -14.73 -32.77
C VAL A 210 -2.72 -15.18 -32.73
N LEU A 211 -3.14 -15.70 -31.59
CA LEU A 211 -4.52 -16.07 -31.29
C LEU A 211 -5.07 -15.16 -30.19
N ILE A 212 -6.26 -14.61 -30.39
CA ILE A 212 -6.95 -13.76 -29.42
C ILE A 212 -8.35 -14.35 -29.23
N PHE A 213 -8.56 -14.98 -28.06
CA PHE A 213 -9.81 -15.64 -27.74
C PHE A 213 -10.75 -14.73 -26.95
N ASP A 214 -12.06 -14.86 -27.16
CA ASP A 214 -13.12 -14.28 -26.34
C ASP A 214 -14.24 -15.30 -26.18
N SER A 215 -14.87 -15.36 -25.01
CA SER A 215 -16.11 -16.10 -24.82
C SER A 215 -16.85 -15.60 -23.58
N TRP A 216 -17.93 -14.83 -23.75
CA TRP A 216 -18.86 -14.60 -22.64
C TRP A 216 -20.26 -14.17 -23.10
N HIS A 217 -20.33 -13.20 -24.02
CA HIS A 217 -21.57 -12.50 -24.33
C HIS A 217 -22.70 -13.46 -24.77
N TRP A 218 -22.34 -14.49 -25.53
CA TRP A 218 -23.32 -15.46 -26.06
C TRP A 218 -23.80 -16.50 -25.04
N TRP A 219 -23.10 -16.68 -23.91
CA TRP A 219 -23.53 -17.59 -22.84
C TRP A 219 -24.84 -17.13 -22.18
N LEU A 220 -25.17 -15.85 -22.31
CA LEU A 220 -26.39 -15.26 -21.76
C LEU A 220 -27.61 -15.39 -22.69
N HIS A 221 -27.45 -15.91 -23.90
CA HIS A 221 -28.57 -16.10 -24.83
C HIS A 221 -29.50 -17.25 -24.41
N VAL A 222 -30.80 -16.97 -24.43
CA VAL A 222 -31.87 -17.92 -24.12
C VAL A 222 -32.93 -17.95 -25.23
N GLY A 223 -33.73 -19.01 -25.27
CA GLY A 223 -34.84 -19.16 -26.21
C GLY A 223 -34.37 -19.22 -27.66
N ARG A 224 -35.02 -18.47 -28.57
CA ARG A 224 -34.71 -18.51 -30.02
C ARG A 224 -33.29 -18.05 -30.37
N LYS A 225 -32.63 -17.28 -29.49
CA LYS A 225 -31.25 -16.81 -29.68
C LYS A 225 -30.20 -17.82 -29.19
N GLN A 226 -30.61 -18.88 -28.49
CA GLN A 226 -29.71 -19.92 -27.99
C GLN A 226 -29.28 -20.85 -29.15
N PRO A 227 -27.98 -20.96 -29.45
CA PRO A 227 -27.49 -21.76 -30.57
C PRO A 227 -27.42 -23.27 -30.30
N TRP A 228 -27.69 -23.73 -29.08
CA TRP A 228 -27.76 -25.14 -28.71
C TRP A 228 -29.12 -25.49 -28.08
N ASP A 229 -29.50 -26.76 -28.20
CA ASP A 229 -30.72 -27.34 -27.64
C ASP A 229 -30.40 -28.22 -26.41
N LEU A 230 -29.20 -28.79 -26.35
CA LEU A 230 -28.69 -29.63 -25.25
C LEU A 230 -27.22 -29.28 -24.93
N ILE A 231 -26.77 -29.58 -23.72
CA ILE A 231 -25.37 -29.42 -23.27
C ILE A 231 -24.81 -30.80 -22.90
N GLN A 232 -23.61 -31.13 -23.38
CA GLN A 232 -22.96 -32.41 -23.09
C GLN A 232 -21.62 -32.21 -22.37
N VAL A 233 -21.36 -33.08 -21.38
CA VAL A 233 -20.08 -33.20 -20.67
C VAL A 233 -19.74 -34.69 -20.54
N GLY A 234 -18.70 -35.14 -21.24
CA GLY A 234 -18.38 -36.55 -21.35
C GLY A 234 -19.54 -37.33 -21.95
N ASN A 235 -19.96 -38.40 -21.28
CA ASN A 235 -21.07 -39.23 -21.71
C ASN A 235 -22.45 -38.75 -21.20
N GLN A 236 -22.52 -37.62 -20.49
CA GLN A 236 -23.76 -37.10 -19.92
C GLN A 236 -24.31 -35.92 -20.72
N THR A 237 -25.61 -35.96 -21.03
CA THR A 237 -26.33 -34.91 -21.75
C THR A 237 -27.37 -34.26 -20.84
N TYR A 238 -27.39 -32.94 -20.82
CA TYR A 238 -28.27 -32.10 -20.02
C TYR A 238 -29.13 -31.24 -20.94
N LYS A 239 -30.37 -30.98 -20.53
CA LYS A 239 -31.24 -30.03 -21.23
C LYS A 239 -30.77 -28.59 -21.05
N ASP A 240 -30.23 -28.27 -19.88
CA ASP A 240 -29.62 -26.99 -19.59
C ASP A 240 -28.62 -27.10 -18.43
N MET A 241 -27.77 -26.09 -18.24
CA MET A 241 -26.74 -26.05 -17.20
C MET A 241 -26.52 -24.61 -16.71
N ASP A 242 -26.10 -24.46 -15.45
CA ASP A 242 -25.61 -23.18 -14.94
C ASP A 242 -24.56 -22.57 -15.87
N ARG A 243 -24.70 -21.28 -16.20
CA ARG A 243 -23.87 -20.63 -17.22
C ARG A 243 -22.43 -20.47 -16.80
N LEU A 244 -22.18 -20.15 -15.53
CA LEU A 244 -20.81 -20.03 -15.02
C LEU A 244 -20.13 -21.41 -14.94
N GLY A 245 -20.86 -22.44 -14.50
CA GLY A 245 -20.36 -23.81 -14.49
C GLY A 245 -20.09 -24.38 -15.88
N ALA A 246 -20.94 -24.07 -16.86
CA ALA A 246 -20.74 -24.48 -18.26
C ALA A 246 -19.55 -23.73 -18.88
N TYR A 247 -19.45 -22.42 -18.62
CA TYR A 247 -18.33 -21.59 -19.05
C TYR A 247 -16.99 -22.06 -18.47
N GLU A 248 -16.94 -22.39 -17.17
CA GLU A 248 -15.74 -22.94 -16.53
C GLU A 248 -15.27 -24.23 -17.20
N LYS A 249 -16.19 -25.13 -17.54
CA LYS A 249 -15.87 -26.39 -18.22
C LYS A 249 -15.32 -26.16 -19.63
N ALA A 250 -15.96 -25.31 -20.41
CA ALA A 250 -15.49 -24.96 -21.76
C ALA A 250 -14.11 -24.31 -21.73
N LEU A 251 -13.89 -23.34 -20.83
CA LEU A 251 -12.58 -22.73 -20.60
C LEU A 251 -11.53 -23.77 -20.18
N THR A 252 -11.89 -24.73 -19.32
CA THR A 252 -10.96 -25.78 -18.88
C THR A 252 -10.55 -26.67 -20.05
N THR A 253 -11.49 -27.04 -20.92
CA THR A 253 -11.21 -27.80 -22.15
C THR A 253 -10.30 -27.02 -23.09
N TRP A 254 -10.60 -25.74 -23.32
CA TRP A 254 -9.77 -24.85 -24.11
C TRP A 254 -8.36 -24.68 -23.52
N ALA A 255 -8.23 -24.48 -22.21
CA ALA A 255 -6.93 -24.37 -21.55
C ALA A 255 -6.13 -25.67 -21.67
N GLY A 256 -6.78 -26.83 -21.56
CA GLY A 256 -6.17 -28.14 -21.82
C GLY A 256 -5.68 -28.30 -23.26
N TRP A 257 -6.42 -27.76 -24.24
CA TRP A 257 -5.98 -27.69 -25.62
C TRP A 257 -4.76 -26.78 -25.80
N VAL A 258 -4.78 -25.56 -25.23
CA VAL A 258 -3.62 -24.65 -25.25
C VAL A 258 -2.39 -25.36 -24.68
N ASP A 259 -2.56 -26.03 -23.54
CA ASP A 259 -1.50 -26.72 -22.82
C ASP A 259 -0.84 -27.83 -23.63
N SER A 260 -1.65 -28.59 -24.34
CA SER A 260 -1.23 -29.80 -25.05
C SER A 260 -0.81 -29.55 -26.50
N LYS A 261 -1.38 -28.54 -27.18
CA LYS A 261 -1.20 -28.35 -28.63
C LYS A 261 -0.44 -27.09 -29.02
N VAL A 262 -0.50 -26.03 -28.23
CA VAL A 262 0.10 -24.74 -28.62
C VAL A 262 1.60 -24.71 -28.33
N ASN A 263 2.38 -24.33 -29.34
CA ASN A 263 3.80 -24.05 -29.19
C ASN A 263 4.02 -22.57 -28.88
N SER A 264 4.26 -22.24 -27.61
CA SER A 264 4.47 -20.87 -27.12
C SER A 264 5.68 -20.15 -27.72
N ASN A 265 6.61 -20.86 -28.38
CA ASN A 265 7.73 -20.22 -29.10
C ASN A 265 7.32 -19.75 -30.50
N LYS A 266 6.20 -20.23 -31.03
CA LYS A 266 5.70 -19.90 -32.37
C LYS A 266 4.43 -19.05 -32.32
N THR A 267 3.51 -19.40 -31.42
CA THR A 267 2.18 -18.78 -31.34
C THR A 267 2.03 -18.07 -30.01
N LYS A 268 1.62 -16.79 -30.06
CA LYS A 268 1.19 -16.04 -28.88
C LYS A 268 -0.30 -16.19 -28.69
N VAL A 269 -0.73 -16.51 -27.47
CA VAL A 269 -2.15 -16.68 -27.13
C VAL A 269 -2.56 -15.59 -26.16
N PHE A 270 -3.61 -14.86 -26.53
CA PHE A 270 -4.30 -13.89 -25.71
C PHE A 270 -5.71 -14.39 -25.41
N PHE A 271 -6.23 -14.05 -24.24
CA PHE A 271 -7.64 -14.18 -23.93
C PHE A 271 -8.18 -12.79 -23.56
N GLN A 272 -9.19 -12.31 -24.26
CA GLN A 272 -9.87 -11.06 -23.99
C GLN A 272 -10.66 -11.17 -22.68
N GLY A 273 -10.45 -10.23 -21.77
CA GLY A 273 -11.28 -10.10 -20.56
C GLY A 273 -12.76 -9.93 -20.94
N VAL A 274 -13.63 -10.18 -19.97
CA VAL A 274 -15.08 -10.15 -20.19
C VAL A 274 -15.54 -8.73 -20.51
N SER A 275 -16.02 -8.51 -21.73
CA SER A 275 -16.64 -7.25 -22.09
C SER A 275 -18.03 -7.14 -21.43
N PRO A 276 -18.30 -6.07 -20.66
CA PRO A 276 -19.56 -5.90 -19.94
C PRO A 276 -20.69 -5.48 -20.88
N ASP A 277 -21.92 -5.77 -20.47
CA ASP A 277 -23.11 -5.11 -21.00
C ASP A 277 -23.62 -4.05 -20.01
N HIS A 278 -24.17 -2.96 -20.54
CA HIS A 278 -24.76 -1.88 -19.74
C HIS A 278 -26.29 -1.89 -19.86
N SER A 279 -26.91 -3.07 -19.72
CA SER A 279 -28.36 -3.23 -19.81
C SER A 279 -29.09 -2.84 -18.52
N ASN A 280 -28.38 -2.74 -17.40
CA ASN A 280 -28.93 -2.47 -16.07
C ASN A 280 -28.23 -1.28 -15.39
N ALA A 281 -28.89 -0.13 -15.38
CA ALA A 281 -28.31 1.11 -14.84
C ALA A 281 -28.05 1.11 -13.32
N THR A 282 -28.69 0.19 -12.58
CA THR A 282 -28.44 0.05 -11.13
C THR A 282 -26.99 -0.32 -10.82
N GLU A 283 -26.29 -0.94 -11.76
CA GLU A 283 -24.90 -1.36 -11.60
C GLU A 283 -23.92 -0.19 -11.54
N TRP A 284 -24.27 0.97 -12.14
CA TRP A 284 -23.45 2.18 -12.06
C TRP A 284 -24.04 3.29 -11.19
N GLY A 285 -25.04 2.96 -10.37
CA GLY A 285 -25.57 3.87 -9.34
C GLY A 285 -26.42 5.03 -9.87
N ASP A 286 -26.94 4.95 -11.11
CA ASP A 286 -27.88 5.93 -11.65
C ASP A 286 -29.31 5.36 -11.62
N PRO A 287 -30.15 5.80 -10.67
CA PRO A 287 -31.53 5.31 -10.55
C PRO A 287 -32.49 5.92 -11.59
N GLN A 288 -32.07 6.96 -12.33
CA GLN A 288 -32.89 7.59 -13.37
C GLN A 288 -32.62 7.00 -14.75
N ALA A 289 -31.41 6.48 -14.97
CA ALA A 289 -31.11 5.69 -16.15
C ALA A 289 -31.79 4.31 -16.05
N ILE A 290 -32.20 3.77 -17.20
CA ILE A 290 -32.75 2.42 -17.30
C ILE A 290 -31.67 1.45 -17.81
N ASN A 291 -30.86 1.91 -18.76
CA ASN A 291 -29.81 1.16 -19.44
C ASN A 291 -28.84 2.16 -20.11
N CYS A 292 -28.03 1.70 -21.07
CA CYS A 292 -27.08 2.53 -21.81
C CYS A 292 -27.70 3.65 -22.68
N ASN A 293 -29.03 3.73 -22.81
CA ASN A 293 -29.67 4.79 -23.58
C ASN A 293 -29.39 6.19 -23.03
N ALA A 294 -29.16 7.13 -23.93
CA ALA A 294 -28.86 8.54 -23.63
C ALA A 294 -27.64 8.76 -22.72
N GLN A 295 -26.80 7.73 -22.52
CA GLN A 295 -25.52 7.88 -21.83
C GLN A 295 -24.48 8.44 -22.80
N THR A 296 -23.90 9.59 -22.46
CA THR A 296 -22.99 10.33 -23.35
C THR A 296 -21.60 10.58 -22.75
N GLU A 297 -21.43 10.23 -21.47
CA GLU A 297 -20.17 10.35 -20.73
C GLU A 297 -19.84 9.07 -19.96
N PRO A 298 -18.55 8.72 -19.84
CA PRO A 298 -18.08 7.59 -19.05
C PRO A 298 -18.30 7.85 -17.56
N LEU A 299 -18.12 6.82 -16.74
CA LEU A 299 -18.04 6.99 -15.29
C LEU A 299 -16.72 7.69 -14.91
N PRO A 300 -16.75 8.60 -13.92
CA PRO A 300 -15.55 9.27 -13.44
C PRO A 300 -14.71 8.33 -12.55
N GLY A 301 -13.39 8.42 -12.67
CA GLY A 301 -12.46 7.66 -11.84
C GLY A 301 -12.23 6.21 -12.30
N PRO A 302 -11.45 5.43 -11.53
CA PRO A 302 -11.01 4.09 -11.94
C PRO A 302 -11.97 2.98 -11.53
N ASP A 303 -12.87 3.26 -10.60
CA ASP A 303 -13.64 2.26 -9.89
C ASP A 303 -15.05 2.14 -10.46
N PHE A 304 -15.40 0.94 -10.91
CA PHE A 304 -16.79 0.62 -11.22
C PHE A 304 -17.55 0.34 -9.91
N PRO A 305 -18.66 1.02 -9.63
CA PRO A 305 -19.36 0.91 -8.34
C PRO A 305 -20.16 -0.40 -8.18
N GLY A 306 -20.39 -1.13 -9.28
CA GLY A 306 -21.06 -2.42 -9.28
C GLY A 306 -20.17 -3.57 -8.80
N LYS A 307 -20.76 -4.77 -8.69
CA LYS A 307 -20.01 -5.98 -8.29
C LYS A 307 -18.99 -6.37 -9.37
N PRO A 308 -17.85 -6.99 -9.00
CA PRO A 308 -16.94 -7.57 -9.97
C PRO A 308 -17.66 -8.58 -10.88
N HIS A 309 -17.36 -8.55 -12.18
CA HIS A 309 -18.07 -9.35 -13.16
C HIS A 309 -17.82 -10.86 -12.88
N PRO A 310 -18.87 -11.67 -12.64
CA PRO A 310 -18.71 -13.05 -12.14
C PRO A 310 -17.97 -13.97 -13.12
N ALA A 311 -18.15 -13.77 -14.43
CA ALA A 311 -17.44 -14.54 -15.44
C ALA A 311 -15.93 -14.22 -15.51
N GLU A 312 -15.52 -13.01 -15.15
CA GLU A 312 -14.10 -12.64 -15.10
C GLU A 312 -13.39 -13.47 -14.03
N GLN A 313 -14.05 -13.68 -12.88
CA GLN A 313 -13.51 -14.52 -11.80
C GLN A 313 -13.30 -15.97 -12.24
N VAL A 314 -14.21 -16.51 -13.06
CA VAL A 314 -14.10 -17.86 -13.65
C VAL A 314 -12.98 -17.92 -14.67
N LEU A 315 -12.89 -16.93 -15.57
CA LEU A 315 -11.82 -16.83 -16.55
C LEU A 315 -10.46 -16.81 -15.88
N GLU A 316 -10.24 -15.89 -14.94
CA GLU A 316 -8.99 -15.81 -14.20
C GLU A 316 -8.68 -17.10 -13.42
N LYS A 317 -9.70 -17.76 -12.87
CA LYS A 317 -9.55 -19.05 -12.17
C LYS A 317 -8.97 -20.11 -13.10
N VAL A 318 -9.48 -20.23 -14.33
CA VAL A 318 -8.99 -21.21 -15.30
C VAL A 318 -7.59 -20.84 -15.79
N LEU A 319 -7.34 -19.57 -16.14
CA LEU A 319 -6.03 -19.11 -16.59
C LEU A 319 -4.93 -19.32 -15.54
N ARG A 320 -5.28 -19.24 -14.25
CA ARG A 320 -4.37 -19.58 -13.13
C ARG A 320 -3.92 -21.04 -13.11
N THR A 321 -4.71 -21.93 -13.69
CA THR A 321 -4.43 -23.37 -13.74
C THR A 321 -3.84 -23.83 -15.06
N ALA A 322 -3.88 -22.98 -16.10
CA ALA A 322 -3.27 -23.27 -17.39
C ALA A 322 -1.75 -23.38 -17.21
N SER A 323 -1.16 -24.43 -17.78
CA SER A 323 0.27 -24.60 -17.73
C SER A 323 0.94 -23.73 -18.79
N ARG A 324 0.46 -23.58 -20.01
CA ARG A 324 1.12 -22.73 -21.04
C ARG A 324 0.81 -21.25 -20.83
N PRO A 325 1.72 -20.34 -21.23
CA PRO A 325 1.48 -18.91 -21.08
C PRO A 325 0.31 -18.46 -21.96
N VAL A 326 -0.70 -17.90 -21.31
CA VAL A 326 -1.82 -17.17 -21.93
C VAL A 326 -1.80 -15.75 -21.39
N HIS A 327 -1.88 -14.77 -22.28
CA HIS A 327 -1.93 -13.36 -21.92
C HIS A 327 -3.39 -12.91 -21.76
N LEU A 328 -3.84 -12.66 -20.54
CA LEU A 328 -5.16 -12.07 -20.33
C LEU A 328 -5.11 -10.58 -20.70
N LEU A 329 -5.94 -10.18 -21.64
CA LEU A 329 -6.18 -8.79 -22.00
C LEU A 329 -7.26 -8.24 -21.06
N ASN A 330 -6.86 -7.79 -19.87
CA ASN A 330 -7.80 -7.35 -18.83
C ASN A 330 -8.48 -6.03 -19.19
N ILE A 331 -9.62 -6.14 -19.86
CA ILE A 331 -10.41 -5.02 -20.36
C ILE A 331 -11.71 -4.80 -19.57
N THR A 332 -12.02 -5.65 -18.61
CA THR A 332 -13.35 -5.75 -18.00
C THR A 332 -13.71 -4.46 -17.28
N THR A 333 -12.93 -4.04 -16.29
CA THR A 333 -13.20 -2.83 -15.51
C THR A 333 -13.08 -1.55 -16.34
N LEU A 334 -12.04 -1.42 -17.18
CA LEU A 334 -11.92 -0.23 -18.04
C LEU A 334 -13.12 -0.11 -19.00
N SER A 335 -13.71 -1.22 -19.44
CA SER A 335 -14.90 -1.20 -20.31
C SER A 335 -16.18 -0.94 -19.50
N GLN A 336 -16.26 -1.38 -18.24
CA GLN A 336 -17.39 -1.08 -17.33
C GLN A 336 -17.51 0.42 -17.04
N LEU A 337 -16.43 1.18 -17.17
CA LEU A 337 -16.46 2.64 -17.04
C LEU A 337 -17.06 3.34 -18.26
N ARG A 338 -17.34 2.61 -19.36
CA ARG A 338 -17.70 3.18 -20.67
C ARG A 338 -19.17 2.99 -21.06
N LYS A 339 -20.07 3.20 -20.10
CA LYS A 339 -21.53 3.19 -20.34
C LYS A 339 -22.00 4.07 -21.52
N ASP A 340 -21.21 5.06 -21.91
CA ASP A 340 -21.43 5.98 -23.04
C ASP A 340 -21.16 5.40 -24.42
N ALA A 341 -20.33 4.37 -24.55
CA ALA A 341 -19.72 4.02 -25.84
C ALA A 341 -20.47 2.94 -26.65
N HIS A 342 -21.64 2.50 -26.18
CA HIS A 342 -22.47 1.50 -26.87
C HIS A 342 -23.24 2.06 -28.08
N PRO A 343 -23.57 1.24 -29.09
CA PRO A 343 -24.46 1.65 -30.17
C PRO A 343 -25.83 2.09 -29.68
N SER A 344 -26.33 1.49 -28.60
CA SER A 344 -27.64 1.81 -28.04
C SER A 344 -28.72 1.74 -29.13
N VAL A 345 -29.47 2.82 -29.35
CA VAL A 345 -30.52 2.93 -30.37
C VAL A 345 -29.96 3.15 -31.78
N TYR A 346 -28.66 3.38 -31.92
CA TYR A 346 -27.95 3.60 -33.17
C TYR A 346 -27.30 2.32 -33.72
N GLY A 347 -27.72 1.15 -33.23
CA GLY A 347 -27.43 -0.15 -33.83
C GLY A 347 -28.54 -0.62 -34.80
N LEU A 348 -28.47 -1.88 -35.26
CA LEU A 348 -29.42 -2.44 -36.23
C LEU A 348 -30.89 -2.49 -35.73
N GLY A 349 -31.10 -2.57 -34.42
CA GLY A 349 -32.44 -2.74 -33.82
C GLY A 349 -33.20 -1.46 -33.52
N GLY A 350 -32.59 -0.27 -33.68
CA GLY A 350 -33.20 1.00 -33.31
C GLY A 350 -33.65 1.04 -31.83
N HIS A 351 -34.69 1.80 -31.53
CA HIS A 351 -35.27 1.86 -30.18
C HIS A 351 -35.86 0.52 -29.66
N ARG A 352 -36.25 -0.40 -30.55
CA ARG A 352 -36.89 -1.68 -30.17
C ARG A 352 -35.90 -2.83 -29.96
N GLY A 353 -34.67 -2.69 -30.43
CA GLY A 353 -33.59 -3.66 -30.30
C GLY A 353 -32.29 -2.96 -29.92
N MET A 354 -32.38 -2.11 -28.89
CA MET A 354 -31.27 -1.33 -28.35
C MET A 354 -30.10 -2.24 -27.95
N ASP A 355 -28.90 -1.85 -28.32
CA ASP A 355 -27.69 -2.62 -28.08
C ASP A 355 -26.82 -1.98 -26.99
N CYS A 356 -26.82 -2.59 -25.81
CA CYS A 356 -25.95 -2.19 -24.69
C CYS A 356 -24.81 -3.19 -24.45
N SER A 357 -24.52 -4.04 -25.43
CA SER A 357 -23.52 -5.11 -25.33
C SER A 357 -22.34 -4.91 -26.27
N HIS A 358 -22.60 -4.49 -27.51
CA HIS A 358 -21.55 -4.17 -28.48
C HIS A 358 -21.07 -2.73 -28.33
N TRP A 359 -20.01 -2.37 -29.05
CA TRP A 359 -19.39 -1.04 -28.96
C TRP A 359 -19.41 -0.32 -30.29
N CYS A 360 -19.62 1.00 -30.24
CA CYS A 360 -19.43 1.87 -31.39
C CYS A 360 -17.98 1.80 -31.89
N LEU A 361 -17.81 1.84 -33.22
CA LEU A 361 -16.50 1.97 -33.85
C LEU A 361 -16.42 3.31 -34.60
N ALA A 362 -15.37 4.12 -34.45
CA ALA A 362 -14.28 4.04 -33.48
C ALA A 362 -14.78 4.11 -32.01
N GLY A 363 -14.01 3.59 -31.06
CA GLY A 363 -14.44 3.53 -29.66
C GLY A 363 -13.63 2.61 -28.76
N VAL A 364 -14.29 1.97 -27.79
CA VAL A 364 -13.67 1.14 -26.74
C VAL A 364 -12.79 0.00 -27.29
N PRO A 365 -13.20 -0.74 -28.35
CA PRO A 365 -12.36 -1.80 -28.93
C PRO A 365 -11.03 -1.30 -29.51
N ASP A 366 -10.91 -0.02 -29.87
CA ASP A 366 -9.64 0.56 -30.31
C ASP A 366 -8.61 0.56 -29.18
N THR A 367 -9.08 0.76 -27.95
CA THR A 367 -8.25 0.68 -26.75
C THR A 367 -7.86 -0.76 -26.46
N TRP A 368 -8.76 -1.73 -26.62
CA TRP A 368 -8.41 -3.16 -26.49
C TRP A 368 -7.30 -3.55 -27.48
N ASN A 369 -7.38 -3.07 -28.72
CA ASN A 369 -6.35 -3.29 -29.74
C ASN A 369 -5.04 -2.56 -29.46
N LEU A 370 -5.09 -1.36 -28.85
CA LEU A 370 -3.88 -0.70 -28.36
C LEU A 370 -3.20 -1.54 -27.26
N LEU A 371 -4.01 -2.16 -26.40
CA LEU A 371 -3.61 -3.15 -25.41
C LEU A 371 -3.28 -4.53 -26.02
N LEU A 372 -3.10 -4.70 -27.33
CA LEU A 372 -2.44 -5.90 -27.90
C LEU A 372 -0.96 -5.67 -28.26
N LYS A 373 -0.53 -4.40 -28.41
CA LYS A 373 0.77 -4.02 -29.00
C LYS A 373 1.94 -3.93 -28.01
N ILE A 374 1.66 -3.72 -26.74
CA ILE A 374 2.60 -3.63 -25.61
C ILE A 374 3.20 -5.04 -25.35
N ARG A 375 4.36 -5.18 -24.71
CA ARG A 375 5.00 -6.51 -24.58
C ARG A 375 4.13 -7.46 -23.75
N PRO A 376 4.15 -8.78 -24.00
CA PRO A 376 3.37 -9.74 -23.21
C PRO A 376 3.78 -9.83 -21.72
N SER A 377 4.97 -9.34 -21.37
CA SER A 377 5.42 -9.14 -19.98
C SER A 377 4.62 -8.07 -19.22
N LEU A 378 3.68 -7.39 -19.90
CA LEU A 378 2.94 -6.24 -19.39
C LEU A 378 1.42 -6.39 -19.37
N TYR A 379 0.91 -7.54 -19.81
CA TYR A 379 -0.53 -7.71 -19.97
C TYR A 379 -1.25 -8.40 -18.84
N LEU A 380 -0.54 -9.13 -17.97
CA LEU A 380 -0.98 -9.56 -16.64
C LEU A 380 0.03 -10.57 -16.10
N LYS A 381 0.00 -10.80 -14.78
CA LYS A 381 0.60 -11.92 -14.05
C LYS A 381 1.09 -13.03 -14.99
N GLU A 382 2.40 -13.14 -15.18
CA GLU A 382 3.00 -14.39 -15.65
C GLU A 382 2.66 -15.48 -14.62
N PHE A 383 1.59 -16.24 -14.87
CA PHE A 383 1.25 -17.45 -14.13
C PHE A 383 2.18 -18.60 -14.55
N ARG A 384 3.48 -18.37 -14.44
CA ARG A 384 4.49 -19.41 -14.23
C ARG A 384 5.61 -18.83 -13.39
N GLN A 385 5.75 -19.39 -12.19
CA GLN A 385 7.01 -19.51 -11.45
C GLN A 385 7.93 -18.27 -11.51
N TYR A 386 7.46 -17.12 -11.05
CA TYR A 386 8.39 -16.13 -10.51
C TYR A 386 9.03 -16.73 -9.25
N SER A 387 10.35 -16.89 -9.32
CA SER A 387 11.17 -17.19 -8.16
C SER A 387 11.01 -16.07 -7.12
N SER A 388 10.26 -16.37 -6.06
CA SER A 388 10.41 -15.88 -4.69
C SER A 388 11.19 -14.58 -4.47
N GLU A 389 10.47 -13.45 -4.44
CA GLU A 389 10.51 -12.51 -3.31
C GLU A 389 9.06 -12.15 -2.88
N GLY A 390 8.61 -12.79 -1.79
CA GLY A 390 7.59 -12.37 -0.82
C GLY A 390 6.19 -11.92 -1.28
N CYS A 391 5.20 -12.81 -1.31
CA CYS A 391 3.82 -12.38 -1.04
C CYS A 391 3.65 -12.18 0.47
N ASP A 392 3.32 -10.97 0.90
CA ASP A 392 2.84 -10.74 2.26
C ASP A 392 1.36 -11.17 2.34
N ILE A 393 1.10 -12.31 2.98
CA ILE A 393 -0.26 -12.85 3.14
C ILE A 393 -1.10 -12.08 4.15
N PHE A 394 -0.51 -11.15 4.90
CA PHE A 394 -1.16 -10.34 5.92
C PHE A 394 -1.62 -8.96 5.39
N GLU A 395 -1.24 -8.60 4.16
CA GLU A 395 -1.70 -7.40 3.47
C GLU A 395 -2.73 -7.75 2.39
N GLY A 396 -3.89 -7.08 2.42
CA GLY A 396 -5.04 -7.49 1.63
C GLY A 396 -6.33 -6.82 2.07
N ARG A 397 -7.45 -7.46 1.74
CA ARG A 397 -8.81 -6.97 2.05
C ARG A 397 -9.77 -8.10 2.37
N TRP A 398 -10.85 -7.76 3.07
CA TRP A 398 -11.96 -8.69 3.29
C TRP A 398 -12.87 -8.72 2.08
N VAL A 399 -13.14 -9.92 1.60
CA VAL A 399 -13.97 -10.17 0.42
C VAL A 399 -15.15 -11.03 0.83
N TYR A 400 -16.33 -10.63 0.37
CA TYR A 400 -17.53 -11.42 0.52
C TYR A 400 -17.43 -12.71 -0.29
N ASP A 401 -17.72 -13.85 0.33
CA ASP A 401 -17.68 -15.17 -0.26
C ASP A 401 -18.83 -16.02 0.31
N GLU A 402 -19.78 -16.39 -0.56
CA GLU A 402 -20.94 -17.18 -0.17
C GLU A 402 -20.59 -18.56 0.38
N SER A 403 -19.42 -19.11 0.01
CA SER A 403 -18.94 -20.41 0.48
C SER A 403 -18.41 -20.41 1.92
N TYR A 404 -18.40 -19.24 2.58
CA TYR A 404 -18.10 -19.08 4.00
C TYR A 404 -19.40 -19.05 4.82
N PRO A 405 -19.36 -19.37 6.12
CA PRO A 405 -18.19 -19.82 6.88
C PRO A 405 -17.77 -21.24 6.50
N LEU A 406 -16.57 -21.66 6.88
CA LEU A 406 -16.07 -23.01 6.62
C LEU A 406 -16.86 -24.10 7.36
N TYR A 407 -17.54 -23.72 8.44
CA TYR A 407 -18.39 -24.57 9.25
C TYR A 407 -19.44 -23.72 9.98
N THR A 408 -20.49 -24.37 10.50
CA THR A 408 -21.47 -23.74 11.40
C THR A 408 -21.13 -24.09 12.84
N SER A 409 -21.25 -23.14 13.78
CA SER A 409 -20.89 -23.33 15.19
C SER A 409 -21.62 -24.51 15.84
N SER A 410 -22.88 -24.76 15.46
CA SER A 410 -23.68 -25.90 15.92
C SER A 410 -23.08 -27.28 15.62
N GLN A 411 -22.14 -27.37 14.69
CA GLN A 411 -21.41 -28.61 14.38
C GLN A 411 -20.28 -28.90 15.38
N CYS A 412 -19.97 -27.96 16.27
CA CYS A 412 -18.95 -28.09 17.29
C CYS A 412 -19.55 -27.97 18.69
N SER A 413 -19.83 -29.10 19.33
CA SER A 413 -20.42 -29.13 20.69
C SER A 413 -19.52 -28.60 21.81
N PHE A 414 -18.25 -28.30 21.51
CA PHE A 414 -17.23 -27.90 22.48
C PHE A 414 -16.82 -26.43 22.39
N ILE A 415 -17.46 -25.60 21.55
CA ILE A 415 -17.23 -24.15 21.55
C ILE A 415 -17.71 -23.58 22.89
N GLU A 416 -16.90 -22.71 23.50
CA GLU A 416 -17.30 -22.05 24.74
C GLU A 416 -18.38 -21.00 24.49
N LYS A 417 -19.28 -20.83 25.47
CA LYS A 417 -20.50 -20.04 25.30
C LYS A 417 -20.18 -18.62 24.86
N GLU A 418 -19.11 -18.00 25.36
CA GLU A 418 -18.67 -16.65 24.98
C GLU A 418 -18.43 -16.45 23.48
N PHE A 419 -18.14 -17.50 22.70
CA PHE A 419 -17.83 -17.39 21.28
C PHE A 419 -18.94 -17.91 20.36
N ASP A 420 -19.92 -18.67 20.88
CA ASP A 420 -21.03 -19.22 20.08
C ASP A 420 -22.18 -18.22 19.93
N CYS A 421 -21.94 -17.19 19.12
CA CYS A 421 -22.89 -16.09 18.93
C CYS A 421 -24.23 -16.55 18.37
N LEU A 422 -24.24 -17.53 17.45
CA LEU A 422 -25.49 -18.04 16.87
C LEU A 422 -26.32 -18.77 17.92
N GLN A 423 -25.70 -19.62 18.73
CA GLN A 423 -26.39 -20.32 19.83
C GLN A 423 -26.89 -19.34 20.90
N ASN A 424 -26.19 -18.22 21.10
CA ASN A 424 -26.59 -17.15 22.01
C ASN A 424 -27.64 -16.19 21.42
N GLY A 425 -28.14 -16.45 20.20
CA GLY A 425 -29.27 -15.72 19.62
C GLY A 425 -28.90 -14.58 18.67
N ARG A 426 -27.64 -14.49 18.21
CA ARG A 426 -27.26 -13.55 17.14
C ARG A 426 -27.95 -13.93 15.84
N SER A 427 -28.77 -13.02 15.32
CA SER A 427 -29.63 -13.28 14.16
C SER A 427 -28.98 -12.91 12.82
N ASP A 428 -28.09 -11.92 12.78
CA ASP A 428 -27.36 -11.54 11.58
C ASP A 428 -26.28 -12.58 11.25
N LYS A 429 -26.19 -12.97 9.98
CA LYS A 429 -25.23 -13.97 9.50
C LYS A 429 -24.24 -13.40 8.48
N PHE A 430 -24.33 -12.10 8.19
CA PHE A 430 -23.54 -11.48 7.13
C PHE A 430 -22.04 -11.43 7.48
N TYR A 431 -21.70 -11.23 8.76
CA TYR A 431 -20.31 -11.26 9.26
C TYR A 431 -19.58 -12.60 8.98
N LEU A 432 -20.33 -13.71 8.83
CA LEU A 432 -19.78 -15.04 8.56
C LEU A 432 -19.30 -15.20 7.12
N LYS A 433 -19.70 -14.31 6.21
CA LYS A 433 -19.51 -14.44 4.76
C LYS A 433 -18.24 -13.78 4.23
N PHE A 434 -17.28 -13.47 5.09
CA PHE A 434 -16.07 -12.76 4.69
C PHE A 434 -14.84 -13.65 4.80
N ARG A 435 -14.04 -13.66 3.74
CA ARG A 435 -12.70 -14.24 3.71
C ARG A 435 -11.63 -13.18 3.47
N TRP A 436 -10.43 -13.42 3.96
CA TRP A 436 -9.29 -12.57 3.65
C TRP A 436 -8.72 -12.88 2.26
N GLN A 437 -8.41 -11.84 1.49
CA GLN A 437 -7.78 -11.93 0.18
C GLN A 437 -6.50 -11.09 0.20
N PRO A 438 -5.31 -11.71 0.21
CA PRO A 438 -4.06 -10.97 0.08
C PRO A 438 -3.98 -10.22 -1.25
N THR A 439 -3.27 -9.08 -1.24
CA THR A 439 -3.15 -8.19 -2.40
C THR A 439 -2.40 -8.86 -3.56
N HIS A 440 -1.29 -9.54 -3.25
CA HIS A 440 -0.34 -10.01 -4.26
C HIS A 440 -0.38 -11.52 -4.50
N CYS A 441 -1.16 -12.27 -3.73
CA CYS A 441 -1.35 -13.70 -3.94
C CYS A 441 -2.71 -14.19 -3.43
N ASN A 442 -3.03 -15.45 -3.71
CA ASN A 442 -4.22 -16.11 -3.20
C ASN A 442 -3.84 -17.00 -2.01
N LEU A 443 -4.66 -16.96 -0.96
CA LEU A 443 -4.56 -17.95 0.12
C LEU A 443 -5.03 -19.31 -0.36
N THR A 444 -4.28 -20.34 0.00
CA THR A 444 -4.73 -21.73 -0.14
C THR A 444 -5.92 -21.93 0.80
N ARG A 445 -7.04 -22.43 0.28
CA ARG A 445 -8.20 -22.80 1.10
C ARG A 445 -7.76 -23.86 2.12
N PHE A 446 -8.24 -23.74 3.36
CA PHE A 446 -7.92 -24.70 4.42
C PHE A 446 -8.33 -26.12 4.02
N ASN A 447 -7.41 -27.08 4.17
CA ASN A 447 -7.65 -28.49 3.94
C ASN A 447 -7.27 -29.28 5.20
N SER A 448 -8.29 -29.80 5.87
CA SER A 448 -8.13 -30.51 7.15
C SER A 448 -7.38 -31.83 7.00
N GLU A 449 -7.66 -32.61 5.95
CA GLU A 449 -6.95 -33.87 5.70
C GLU A 449 -5.45 -33.62 5.48
N ASP A 450 -5.12 -32.64 4.63
CA ASP A 450 -3.74 -32.24 4.41
C ASP A 450 -3.08 -31.75 5.72
N PHE A 451 -3.78 -30.96 6.52
CA PHE A 451 -3.30 -30.49 7.83
C PHE A 451 -2.98 -31.68 8.76
N LEU A 452 -3.95 -32.57 8.99
CA LEU A 452 -3.82 -33.72 9.88
C LEU A 452 -2.70 -34.68 9.41
N GLN A 453 -2.56 -34.89 8.10
CA GLN A 453 -1.50 -35.74 7.55
C GLN A 453 -0.11 -35.11 7.69
N ARG A 454 0.05 -33.81 7.40
CA ARG A 454 1.35 -33.11 7.54
C ARG A 454 1.82 -33.04 8.99
N PHE A 455 0.89 -32.96 9.93
CA PHE A 455 1.15 -32.87 11.36
C PHE A 455 0.91 -34.21 12.09
N ARG A 456 0.87 -35.32 11.35
CA ARG A 456 0.84 -36.67 11.94
C ARG A 456 2.03 -36.86 12.88
N GLY A 457 1.74 -37.31 14.10
CA GLY A 457 2.75 -37.50 15.16
C GLY A 457 3.26 -36.21 15.80
N LYS A 458 2.68 -35.04 15.47
CA LYS A 458 3.15 -33.73 15.96
C LYS A 458 2.16 -33.07 16.92
N SER A 459 2.66 -32.01 17.55
CA SER A 459 1.95 -31.21 18.54
C SER A 459 2.00 -29.72 18.21
N ILE A 460 0.83 -29.06 18.29
CA ILE A 460 0.68 -27.61 18.14
C ILE A 460 0.13 -27.07 19.46
N MET A 461 0.76 -26.06 20.04
CA MET A 461 0.32 -25.46 21.30
C MET A 461 0.12 -23.94 21.14
N PHE A 462 -1.10 -23.49 21.47
CA PHE A 462 -1.43 -22.08 21.64
C PHE A 462 -1.13 -21.66 23.08
N VAL A 463 -0.41 -20.56 23.26
CA VAL A 463 0.00 -20.06 24.57
C VAL A 463 -0.31 -18.57 24.66
N GLY A 464 -1.21 -18.18 25.56
CA GLY A 464 -1.53 -16.77 25.68
C GLY A 464 -2.78 -16.49 26.49
N ASP A 465 -3.44 -15.40 26.13
CA ASP A 465 -4.66 -14.92 26.76
C ASP A 465 -5.92 -15.62 26.21
N SER A 466 -7.10 -15.04 26.46
CA SER A 466 -8.37 -15.57 26.00
C SER A 466 -8.53 -15.55 24.47
N LEU A 467 -7.75 -14.75 23.74
CA LEU A 467 -7.78 -14.75 22.28
C LEU A 467 -7.02 -15.96 21.70
N SER A 468 -6.00 -16.46 22.41
CA SER A 468 -5.39 -17.77 22.09
C SER A 468 -6.38 -18.92 22.26
N LEU A 469 -7.24 -18.87 23.28
CA LEU A 469 -8.33 -19.84 23.46
C LEU A 469 -9.33 -19.75 22.28
N ASN A 470 -9.70 -18.53 21.89
CA ASN A 470 -10.61 -18.25 20.78
C ASN A 470 -10.06 -18.79 19.45
N GLN A 471 -8.77 -18.58 19.16
CA GLN A 471 -8.11 -19.16 17.97
C GLN A 471 -8.00 -20.69 18.03
N TRP A 472 -7.69 -21.26 19.20
CA TRP A 472 -7.60 -22.70 19.40
C TRP A 472 -8.95 -23.42 19.19
N GLN A 473 -10.06 -22.85 19.69
CA GLN A 473 -11.41 -23.40 19.45
C GLN A 473 -11.83 -23.31 17.99
N SER A 474 -11.46 -22.23 17.29
CA SER A 474 -11.63 -22.14 15.83
C SER A 474 -10.90 -23.26 15.09
N LEU A 475 -9.60 -23.48 15.37
CA LEU A 475 -8.82 -24.49 14.65
C LEU A 475 -9.37 -25.91 14.89
N THR A 476 -9.69 -26.23 16.14
CA THR A 476 -10.24 -27.54 16.50
C THR A 476 -11.61 -27.77 15.86
N CYS A 477 -12.43 -26.74 15.72
CA CYS A 477 -13.66 -26.79 14.93
C CYS A 477 -13.42 -27.04 13.45
N MET A 478 -12.52 -26.28 12.83
CA MET A 478 -12.18 -26.42 11.41
C MET A 478 -11.70 -27.84 11.09
N LEU A 479 -10.91 -28.44 11.98
CA LEU A 479 -10.42 -29.82 11.84
C LEU A 479 -11.53 -30.85 12.04
N HIS A 480 -12.34 -30.71 13.09
CA HIS A 480 -13.41 -31.66 13.40
C HIS A 480 -14.50 -31.68 12.31
N THR A 481 -14.98 -30.51 11.89
CA THR A 481 -16.12 -30.39 10.98
C THR A 481 -15.81 -30.81 9.55
N ALA A 482 -14.56 -30.66 9.11
CA ALA A 482 -14.11 -31.14 7.81
C ALA A 482 -13.88 -32.67 7.77
N ASN A 483 -13.63 -33.31 8.92
CA ASN A 483 -13.42 -34.75 9.05
C ASN A 483 -14.26 -35.36 10.19
N PRO A 484 -15.60 -35.30 10.14
CA PRO A 484 -16.47 -35.63 11.28
C PRO A 484 -16.42 -37.10 11.71
N GLN A 485 -15.92 -37.99 10.85
CA GLN A 485 -15.72 -39.41 11.14
C GLN A 485 -14.44 -39.68 11.97
N THR A 486 -13.53 -38.71 12.06
CA THR A 486 -12.29 -38.87 12.84
C THR A 486 -12.60 -38.66 14.32
N GLN A 487 -12.42 -39.71 15.11
CA GLN A 487 -12.57 -39.65 16.56
C GLN A 487 -11.56 -38.67 17.17
N TYR A 488 -12.00 -37.90 18.16
CA TYR A 488 -11.15 -36.99 18.93
C TYR A 488 -11.33 -37.20 20.43
N ASN A 489 -10.29 -36.86 21.19
CA ASN A 489 -10.34 -36.81 22.65
C ASN A 489 -10.10 -35.36 23.09
N LEU A 490 -11.03 -34.80 23.86
CA LEU A 490 -10.89 -33.49 24.49
C LEU A 490 -10.80 -33.66 26.01
N TYR A 491 -9.69 -33.23 26.61
CA TYR A 491 -9.47 -33.30 28.06
C TYR A 491 -8.62 -32.15 28.54
N ARG A 492 -8.68 -31.90 29.86
CA ARG A 492 -7.91 -30.86 30.54
C ARG A 492 -7.10 -31.47 31.67
N THR A 493 -5.82 -31.11 31.74
CA THR A 493 -4.91 -31.50 32.82
C THR A 493 -4.30 -30.24 33.41
N GLY A 494 -4.80 -29.83 34.58
CA GLY A 494 -4.43 -28.55 35.19
C GLY A 494 -4.78 -27.35 34.29
N GLY A 495 -3.78 -26.55 33.93
CA GLY A 495 -3.92 -25.38 33.05
C GLY A 495 -3.88 -25.68 31.54
N LEU A 496 -3.67 -26.93 31.15
CA LEU A 496 -3.52 -27.35 29.75
C LEU A 496 -4.79 -28.03 29.23
N SER A 497 -5.39 -27.47 28.19
CA SER A 497 -6.47 -28.10 27.42
C SER A 497 -5.87 -28.82 26.21
N THR A 498 -6.26 -30.07 25.95
CA THR A 498 -5.74 -30.88 24.84
C THR A 498 -6.86 -31.44 23.99
N PHE A 499 -6.80 -31.16 22.69
CA PHE A 499 -7.62 -31.77 21.65
C PHE A 499 -6.75 -32.74 20.84
N ALA A 500 -6.98 -34.04 20.97
CA ALA A 500 -6.16 -35.08 20.35
C ALA A 500 -6.93 -35.84 19.26
N PHE A 501 -6.26 -36.08 18.13
CA PHE A 501 -6.74 -36.93 17.04
C PHE A 501 -5.95 -38.25 17.04
N PRO A 502 -6.43 -39.33 17.68
CA PRO A 502 -5.67 -40.56 17.87
C PRO A 502 -5.25 -41.22 16.55
N ALA A 503 -6.10 -41.18 15.53
CA ALA A 503 -5.81 -41.74 14.20
C ALA A 503 -4.59 -41.11 13.51
N TYR A 504 -4.25 -39.87 13.89
CA TYR A 504 -3.12 -39.10 13.37
C TYR A 504 -1.99 -38.97 14.39
N ASN A 505 -2.16 -39.48 15.62
CA ASN A 505 -1.28 -39.21 16.75
C ASN A 505 -0.93 -37.71 16.87
N MET A 506 -1.92 -36.84 16.64
CA MET A 506 -1.73 -35.39 16.60
C MET A 506 -2.43 -34.73 17.78
N LYS A 507 -1.82 -33.71 18.38
CA LYS A 507 -2.38 -32.93 19.50
C LYS A 507 -2.42 -31.43 19.17
N VAL A 508 -3.57 -30.80 19.41
CA VAL A 508 -3.75 -29.34 19.39
C VAL A 508 -4.06 -28.90 20.82
N MET A 509 -3.16 -28.14 21.43
CA MET A 509 -3.19 -27.81 22.85
C MET A 509 -3.34 -26.31 23.09
N PHE A 510 -3.92 -25.95 24.24
CA PHE A 510 -4.00 -24.57 24.72
C PHE A 510 -3.50 -24.48 26.16
N SER A 511 -2.53 -23.60 26.39
CA SER A 511 -1.97 -23.26 27.70
C SER A 511 -2.26 -21.80 28.02
N ARG A 512 -3.12 -21.55 29.01
CA ARG A 512 -3.46 -20.19 29.42
C ARG A 512 -2.29 -19.51 30.14
N ASN A 513 -1.72 -18.48 29.51
CA ASN A 513 -0.75 -17.59 30.13
C ASN A 513 -0.85 -16.19 29.49
N ALA A 514 -1.72 -15.36 30.06
CA ALA A 514 -2.12 -14.09 29.45
C ALA A 514 -0.98 -13.06 29.29
N PHE A 515 0.04 -13.12 30.16
CA PHE A 515 1.14 -12.16 30.19
C PHE A 515 2.47 -12.74 29.70
N LEU A 516 2.49 -14.04 29.40
CA LEU A 516 3.67 -14.88 29.11
C LEU A 516 4.69 -14.96 30.27
N VAL A 517 4.58 -14.10 31.28
CA VAL A 517 5.37 -14.09 32.51
C VAL A 517 4.53 -14.51 33.71
N ASP A 518 5.20 -14.80 34.83
CA ASP A 518 4.54 -15.37 36.00
C ASP A 518 3.74 -14.33 36.81
N THR A 519 2.53 -14.71 37.22
CA THR A 519 1.77 -14.04 38.27
C THR A 519 1.76 -14.93 39.50
N ILE A 520 2.34 -14.45 40.61
CA ILE A 520 2.47 -15.22 41.86
C ILE A 520 1.70 -14.59 43.01
N ASN A 521 1.23 -15.41 43.95
CA ASN A 521 0.63 -14.92 45.19
C ASN A 521 1.72 -14.75 46.25
N THR A 522 1.79 -13.56 46.84
CA THR A 522 2.70 -13.23 47.95
C THR A 522 1.91 -12.68 49.13
N THR A 523 2.58 -12.49 50.28
CA THR A 523 1.98 -11.81 51.45
C THR A 523 1.61 -10.35 51.17
N ALA A 524 2.23 -9.71 50.17
CA ALA A 524 1.93 -8.34 49.74
C ALA A 524 0.79 -8.26 48.70
N GLY A 525 0.30 -9.40 48.21
CA GLY A 525 -0.72 -9.50 47.16
C GLY A 525 -0.25 -10.31 45.95
N ARG A 526 -1.04 -10.28 44.87
CA ARG A 526 -0.74 -10.90 43.57
C ARG A 526 0.32 -10.06 42.86
N VAL A 527 1.45 -10.65 42.52
CA VAL A 527 2.58 -9.94 41.89
C VAL A 527 2.78 -10.45 40.46
N LEU A 528 2.72 -9.54 39.49
CA LEU A 528 3.13 -9.81 38.11
C LEU A 528 4.65 -9.62 38.00
N LYS A 529 5.40 -10.70 37.79
CA LYS A 529 6.87 -10.66 37.71
C LYS A 529 7.32 -10.58 36.26
N LEU A 530 7.77 -9.40 35.81
CA LEU A 530 8.13 -9.16 34.40
C LEU A 530 9.39 -9.91 33.94
N ASP A 531 10.13 -10.51 34.86
CA ASP A 531 11.43 -11.17 34.66
C ASP A 531 11.42 -12.69 34.93
N SER A 532 10.23 -13.31 35.05
CA SER A 532 10.08 -14.72 35.42
C SER A 532 9.13 -15.49 34.49
N ILE A 533 9.52 -16.70 34.06
CA ILE A 533 8.73 -17.61 33.20
C ILE A 533 8.90 -19.07 33.65
N GLU A 534 8.32 -19.44 34.79
CA GLU A 534 8.27 -20.82 35.29
C GLU A 534 7.38 -21.70 34.40
N SER A 535 6.28 -21.13 33.91
CA SER A 535 5.31 -21.80 33.01
C SER A 535 5.94 -22.31 31.72
N GLY A 536 7.09 -21.76 31.32
CA GLY A 536 7.82 -22.13 30.11
C GLY A 536 8.24 -23.60 30.06
N LYS A 537 8.35 -24.28 31.21
CA LYS A 537 8.61 -25.73 31.28
C LYS A 537 7.58 -26.56 30.48
N LEU A 538 6.32 -26.11 30.45
CA LEU A 538 5.22 -26.80 29.77
C LEU A 538 5.28 -26.68 28.25
N TRP A 539 5.83 -25.58 27.72
CA TRP A 539 5.80 -25.26 26.30
C TRP A 539 6.85 -26.04 25.50
N ARG A 540 7.87 -26.54 26.19
CA ARG A 540 8.95 -27.33 25.60
C ARG A 540 8.41 -28.58 24.92
N ASN A 541 9.12 -29.05 23.91
CA ASN A 541 8.80 -30.26 23.14
C ASN A 541 7.55 -30.16 22.23
N SER A 542 6.93 -28.98 22.11
CA SER A 542 5.91 -28.76 21.07
C SER A 542 6.58 -28.53 19.72
N ASP A 543 6.02 -29.10 18.65
CA ASP A 543 6.54 -28.92 17.28
C ASP A 543 6.22 -27.52 16.73
N VAL A 544 5.06 -26.98 17.12
CA VAL A 544 4.62 -25.63 16.78
C VAL A 544 4.11 -24.92 18.04
N LEU A 545 4.64 -23.73 18.31
CA LEU A 545 4.16 -22.83 19.35
C LEU A 545 3.54 -21.59 18.72
N VAL A 546 2.33 -21.23 19.15
CA VAL A 546 1.64 -20.00 18.72
C VAL A 546 1.37 -19.16 19.98
N PHE A 547 2.16 -18.10 20.16
CA PHE A 547 2.04 -17.22 21.32
C PHE A 547 1.13 -16.03 21.02
N ASN A 548 0.38 -15.53 22.00
CA ASN A 548 -0.21 -14.19 21.96
C ASN A 548 -0.17 -13.53 23.34
N SER A 549 -0.19 -12.21 23.40
CA SER A 549 -0.38 -11.46 24.64
C SER A 549 -0.72 -10.01 24.33
N TRP A 550 -1.88 -9.52 24.74
CA TRP A 550 -2.18 -8.07 24.79
C TRP A 550 -3.43 -7.74 25.58
N HIS A 551 -4.53 -8.45 25.32
CA HIS A 551 -5.86 -8.02 25.75
C HIS A 551 -5.97 -7.84 27.28
N TRP A 552 -5.31 -8.71 28.03
CA TRP A 552 -5.34 -8.70 29.50
C TRP A 552 -4.49 -7.59 30.14
N TRP A 553 -3.57 -6.96 29.41
CA TRP A 553 -2.74 -5.86 29.92
C TRP A 553 -3.56 -4.60 30.19
N LEU A 554 -4.72 -4.47 29.56
CA LEU A 554 -5.61 -3.32 29.69
C LEU A 554 -6.57 -3.42 30.89
N HIS A 555 -6.62 -4.57 31.56
CA HIS A 555 -7.52 -4.77 32.69
C HIS A 555 -7.12 -3.91 33.89
N THR A 556 -8.10 -3.17 34.42
CA THR A 556 -7.95 -2.35 35.63
C THR A 556 -8.99 -2.73 36.68
N GLY A 557 -8.81 -2.23 37.91
CA GLY A 557 -9.76 -2.41 39.00
C GLY A 557 -10.00 -3.90 39.33
N ARG A 558 -11.27 -4.31 39.44
CA ARG A 558 -11.62 -5.70 39.80
C ARG A 558 -11.23 -6.74 38.73
N LYS A 559 -11.10 -6.33 37.47
CA LYS A 559 -10.69 -7.22 36.36
C LYS A 559 -9.16 -7.40 36.30
N GLN A 560 -8.39 -6.59 37.05
CA GLN A 560 -6.92 -6.67 37.09
C GLN A 560 -6.45 -7.91 37.86
N PRO A 561 -5.67 -8.81 37.23
CA PRO A 561 -5.24 -10.06 37.86
C PRO A 561 -3.98 -9.93 38.74
N TRP A 562 -3.37 -8.75 38.81
CA TRP A 562 -2.24 -8.45 39.70
C TRP A 562 -2.56 -7.25 40.61
N ASP A 563 -1.90 -7.17 41.75
CA ASP A 563 -1.97 -6.05 42.69
C ASP A 563 -0.68 -5.21 42.66
N LEU A 564 0.45 -5.84 42.30
CA LEU A 564 1.78 -5.24 42.19
C LEU A 564 2.51 -5.74 40.93
N ILE A 565 3.46 -4.95 40.42
CA ILE A 565 4.33 -5.31 39.29
C ILE A 565 5.78 -5.32 39.78
N GLN A 566 6.52 -6.39 39.50
CA GLN A 566 7.91 -6.53 39.91
C GLN A 566 8.86 -6.64 38.71
N GLU A 567 9.98 -5.92 38.77
CA GLU A 567 11.13 -6.04 37.87
C GLU A 567 12.41 -6.16 38.69
N GLY A 568 13.06 -7.32 38.66
CA GLY A 568 14.23 -7.59 39.48
C GLY A 568 13.92 -7.44 40.97
N SER A 569 14.67 -6.57 41.65
CA SER A 569 14.47 -6.24 43.07
C SER A 569 13.46 -5.11 43.30
N HIS A 570 12.93 -4.47 42.26
CA HIS A 570 12.05 -3.32 42.38
C HIS A 570 10.58 -3.72 42.22
N THR A 571 9.74 -3.25 43.14
CA THR A 571 8.29 -3.49 43.14
C THR A 571 7.56 -2.18 42.97
N TYR A 572 6.65 -2.15 42.00
CA TYR A 572 5.82 -1.02 41.65
C TYR A 572 4.36 -1.33 41.97
N LYS A 573 3.61 -0.33 42.43
CA LYS A 573 2.16 -0.44 42.56
C LYS A 573 1.50 -0.55 41.19
N ASP A 574 2.02 0.17 40.22
CA ASP A 574 1.57 0.11 38.85
C ASP A 574 2.66 0.56 37.87
N MET A 575 2.47 0.28 36.58
CA MET A 575 3.40 0.60 35.51
C MET A 575 2.63 0.94 34.23
N ASP A 576 3.21 1.79 33.38
CA ASP A 576 2.70 1.99 32.02
C ASP A 576 2.57 0.65 31.27
N ARG A 577 1.45 0.45 30.57
CA ARG A 577 1.10 -0.85 29.98
C ARG A 577 2.02 -1.24 28.85
N LEU A 578 2.42 -0.29 28.00
CA LEU A 578 3.33 -0.57 26.90
C LEU A 578 4.75 -0.85 27.42
N VAL A 579 5.18 -0.14 28.48
CA VAL A 579 6.46 -0.41 29.14
C VAL A 579 6.48 -1.79 29.79
N ALA A 580 5.43 -2.13 30.55
CA ALA A 580 5.33 -3.44 31.21
C ALA A 580 5.26 -4.58 30.19
N TYR A 581 4.49 -4.38 29.12
CA TYR A 581 4.38 -5.30 27.99
C TYR A 581 5.72 -5.53 27.29
N GLU A 582 6.45 -4.45 26.96
CA GLU A 582 7.77 -4.55 26.32
C GLU A 582 8.77 -5.32 27.21
N LYS A 583 8.78 -5.06 28.52
CA LYS A 583 9.65 -5.75 29.48
C LYS A 583 9.34 -7.24 29.56
N ALA A 584 8.06 -7.61 29.69
CA ALA A 584 7.64 -9.01 29.71
C ALA A 584 7.95 -9.73 28.40
N LEU A 585 7.68 -9.11 27.25
CA LEU A 585 8.03 -9.68 25.96
C LEU A 585 9.53 -9.87 25.79
N LYS A 586 10.38 -8.95 26.29
CA LYS A 586 11.84 -9.14 26.28
C LYS A 586 12.27 -10.35 27.12
N THR A 587 11.60 -10.60 28.24
CA THR A 587 11.82 -11.81 29.04
C THR A 587 11.39 -13.07 28.29
N TRP A 588 10.21 -13.05 27.66
CA TRP A 588 9.76 -14.15 26.79
C TRP A 588 10.70 -14.40 25.60
N ALA A 589 11.16 -13.34 24.95
CA ALA A 589 12.11 -13.41 23.84
C ALA A 589 13.41 -14.13 24.26
N ARG A 590 14.00 -13.72 25.40
CA ARG A 590 15.17 -14.41 25.97
C ARG A 590 14.88 -15.87 26.30
N TRP A 591 13.68 -16.17 26.81
CA TRP A 591 13.28 -17.54 27.09
C TRP A 591 13.23 -18.38 25.81
N VAL A 592 12.64 -17.87 24.72
CA VAL A 592 12.60 -18.55 23.42
C VAL A 592 14.02 -18.77 22.88
N ASP A 593 14.86 -17.72 22.87
CA ASP A 593 16.24 -17.79 22.40
C ASP A 593 17.09 -18.81 23.17
N THR A 594 16.82 -18.97 24.46
CA THR A 594 17.62 -19.85 25.33
C THR A 594 17.10 -21.30 25.35
N ASN A 595 15.79 -21.51 25.23
CA ASN A 595 15.16 -22.81 25.52
C ASN A 595 14.66 -23.57 24.28
N LEU A 596 14.56 -22.91 23.13
CA LEU A 596 14.03 -23.53 21.91
C LEU A 596 15.11 -23.66 20.84
N GLU A 597 15.05 -24.75 20.07
CA GLU A 597 15.86 -24.95 18.88
C GLU A 597 14.99 -24.73 17.65
N SER A 598 15.33 -23.75 16.81
CA SER A 598 14.54 -23.36 15.64
C SER A 598 14.39 -24.45 14.56
N THR A 599 15.28 -25.46 14.59
CA THR A 599 15.22 -26.64 13.72
C THR A 599 14.19 -27.67 14.18
N LYS A 600 13.81 -27.68 15.47
CA LYS A 600 12.84 -28.62 16.06
C LYS A 600 11.47 -28.00 16.25
N THR A 601 11.42 -26.74 16.70
CA THR A 601 10.18 -26.06 17.04
C THR A 601 9.99 -24.82 16.17
N ARG A 602 8.85 -24.73 15.50
CA ARG A 602 8.43 -23.50 14.82
C ARG A 602 7.69 -22.60 15.78
N VAL A 603 8.12 -21.35 15.90
CA VAL A 603 7.53 -20.37 16.83
C VAL A 603 6.81 -19.30 16.03
N PHE A 604 5.55 -19.08 16.37
CA PHE A 604 4.71 -18.00 15.89
C PHE A 604 4.35 -17.08 17.06
N PHE A 605 4.28 -15.79 16.76
CA PHE A 605 3.62 -14.81 17.61
C PHE A 605 2.40 -14.30 16.85
N GLN A 606 1.21 -14.50 17.39
CA GLN A 606 -0.02 -13.91 16.89
C GLN A 606 -0.01 -12.42 17.18
N GLY A 607 -0.17 -11.60 16.14
CA GLY A 607 -0.32 -10.16 16.27
C GLY A 607 -1.48 -9.79 17.17
N VAL A 608 -1.46 -8.54 17.64
CA VAL A 608 -2.43 -7.99 18.57
C VAL A 608 -3.84 -8.06 17.97
N SER A 609 -4.73 -8.79 18.65
CA SER A 609 -6.16 -8.75 18.35
C SER A 609 -6.72 -7.41 18.87
N PRO A 610 -7.32 -6.57 18.00
CA PRO A 610 -7.88 -5.30 18.42
C PRO A 610 -9.19 -5.51 19.18
N ASP A 611 -9.53 -4.52 20.00
CA ASP A 611 -10.88 -4.33 20.51
C ASP A 611 -11.59 -3.21 19.74
N HIS A 612 -12.93 -3.24 19.76
CA HIS A 612 -13.79 -2.25 19.12
C HIS A 612 -14.70 -1.57 20.16
N ASN A 613 -14.08 -1.04 21.21
CA ASN A 613 -14.78 -0.36 22.31
C ASN A 613 -15.08 1.11 22.05
N ASN A 614 -14.63 1.68 20.93
CA ASN A 614 -14.79 3.10 20.61
C ASN A 614 -15.00 3.32 19.10
N GLY A 615 -16.23 3.66 18.69
CA GLY A 615 -16.56 3.82 17.28
C GLY A 615 -15.88 4.96 16.53
N SER A 616 -15.33 5.94 17.27
CA SER A 616 -14.51 6.99 16.65
C SER A 616 -13.25 6.43 15.99
N GLU A 617 -12.72 5.29 16.46
CA GLU A 617 -11.52 4.68 15.89
C GLU A 617 -11.72 4.10 14.49
N TRP A 618 -12.96 3.75 14.13
CA TRP A 618 -13.33 3.31 12.79
C TRP A 618 -14.14 4.33 12.00
N GLY A 619 -14.17 5.59 12.44
CA GLY A 619 -14.82 6.69 11.73
C GLY A 619 -16.33 6.79 11.91
N GLU A 620 -16.90 6.11 12.91
CA GLU A 620 -18.31 6.20 13.28
C GLU A 620 -18.47 6.75 14.71
N ALA A 621 -18.24 8.04 14.90
CA ALA A 621 -18.29 8.67 16.23
C ALA A 621 -19.65 8.55 16.95
N ALA A 622 -20.73 8.28 16.22
CA ALA A 622 -22.06 8.01 16.78
C ALA A 622 -22.16 6.61 17.43
N SER A 623 -21.32 5.66 16.98
CA SER A 623 -21.23 4.31 17.49
C SER A 623 -20.37 4.32 18.76
N LYS A 624 -20.93 3.89 19.90
CA LYS A 624 -20.17 3.85 21.16
C LYS A 624 -19.20 2.67 21.22
N HIS A 625 -19.55 1.54 20.60
CA HIS A 625 -18.81 0.29 20.61
C HIS A 625 -19.33 -0.62 19.47
N CYS A 626 -18.91 -1.88 19.43
CA CYS A 626 -19.26 -2.87 18.40
C CYS A 626 -20.73 -3.35 18.37
N GLU A 627 -21.66 -2.69 19.09
CA GLU A 627 -23.07 -3.09 19.06
C GLU A 627 -23.73 -2.72 17.73
N GLY A 628 -24.55 -3.63 17.20
CA GLY A 628 -25.27 -3.42 15.94
C GLY A 628 -24.39 -3.46 14.67
N GLN A 629 -23.09 -3.73 14.82
CA GLN A 629 -22.16 -3.80 13.70
C GLN A 629 -22.29 -5.17 13.00
N THR A 630 -22.70 -5.16 11.73
CA THR A 630 -23.02 -6.39 10.97
C THR A 630 -22.18 -6.58 9.71
N GLN A 631 -21.33 -5.61 9.37
CA GLN A 631 -20.45 -5.64 8.21
C GLN A 631 -19.04 -5.14 8.55
N PRO A 632 -18.00 -5.68 7.89
CA PRO A 632 -16.65 -5.18 8.04
C PRO A 632 -16.55 -3.74 7.51
N MET A 633 -15.43 -3.10 7.80
CA MET A 633 -15.10 -1.83 7.15
C MET A 633 -14.89 -2.04 5.65
N ALA A 634 -15.47 -1.15 4.83
CA ALA A 634 -15.28 -1.15 3.38
C ALA A 634 -13.91 -0.59 2.94
N ARG A 635 -13.07 -0.15 3.88
CA ARG A 635 -11.78 0.49 3.64
C ARG A 635 -10.65 -0.51 3.85
N ASP A 636 -9.57 -0.33 3.10
CA ASP A 636 -8.37 -1.17 3.24
C ASP A 636 -7.47 -0.75 4.42
N GLU A 637 -7.71 0.43 5.02
CA GLU A 637 -6.96 0.95 6.17
C GLU A 637 -7.87 1.28 7.36
N TYR A 638 -7.40 0.98 8.57
CA TYR A 638 -8.09 1.35 9.81
C TYR A 638 -7.86 2.83 10.18
N PRO A 639 -8.92 3.64 10.39
CA PRO A 639 -8.79 5.08 10.64
C PRO A 639 -8.04 5.51 11.90
N ALA A 640 -7.88 4.64 12.91
CA ALA A 640 -7.01 4.91 14.07
C ALA A 640 -5.57 4.41 13.90
N GLY A 641 -5.28 3.71 12.80
CA GLY A 641 -3.93 3.36 12.37
C GLY A 641 -3.33 2.18 13.13
N SER A 642 -1.99 2.15 13.15
CA SER A 642 -1.19 1.09 13.73
C SER A 642 -1.45 0.94 15.23
N HIS A 643 -1.77 -0.28 15.68
CA HIS A 643 -2.01 -0.54 17.09
C HIS A 643 -0.71 -0.40 17.91
N PRO A 644 -0.63 0.44 18.96
CA PRO A 644 0.62 0.71 19.69
C PRO A 644 1.33 -0.53 20.25
N ALA A 645 0.57 -1.50 20.74
CA ALA A 645 1.13 -2.76 21.23
C ALA A 645 1.71 -3.64 20.12
N GLU A 646 1.16 -3.59 18.90
CA GLU A 646 1.72 -4.34 17.76
C GLU A 646 3.11 -3.80 17.41
N VAL A 647 3.29 -2.49 17.48
CA VAL A 647 4.60 -1.83 17.30
C VAL A 647 5.62 -2.32 18.33
N VAL A 648 5.20 -2.53 19.59
CA VAL A 648 6.05 -3.07 20.65
C VAL A 648 6.37 -4.56 20.40
N ALA A 649 5.37 -5.36 20.04
CA ALA A 649 5.56 -6.77 19.74
C ALA A 649 6.53 -6.96 18.57
N GLU A 650 6.30 -6.26 17.45
CA GLU A 650 7.21 -6.27 16.30
C GLU A 650 8.64 -5.95 16.73
N ARG A 651 8.84 -4.87 17.51
CA ARG A 651 10.16 -4.44 18.01
C ARG A 651 10.89 -5.56 18.74
N VAL A 652 10.22 -6.23 19.68
CA VAL A 652 10.84 -7.32 20.46
C VAL A 652 11.17 -8.51 19.57
N LEU A 653 10.25 -8.91 18.69
CA LEU A 653 10.46 -10.02 17.76
C LEU A 653 11.68 -9.79 16.83
N ARG A 654 11.94 -8.53 16.43
CA ARG A 654 13.14 -8.20 15.59
C ARG A 654 14.46 -8.42 16.31
N SER A 655 14.46 -8.41 17.65
CA SER A 655 15.68 -8.51 18.47
C SER A 655 16.06 -9.94 18.81
N MET A 656 15.24 -10.92 18.42
CA MET A 656 15.40 -12.32 18.79
C MET A 656 16.43 -13.03 17.90
N SER A 657 17.19 -13.93 18.52
CA SER A 657 18.16 -14.78 17.83
C SER A 657 17.48 -15.97 17.15
N ASN A 658 16.47 -16.55 17.80
CA ASN A 658 15.62 -17.57 17.21
C ASN A 658 14.57 -16.93 16.29
N PRO A 659 14.38 -17.44 15.06
CA PRO A 659 13.38 -16.92 14.15
C PRO A 659 11.98 -17.16 14.73
N VAL A 660 11.25 -16.07 14.93
CA VAL A 660 9.81 -16.09 15.24
C VAL A 660 9.04 -15.50 14.08
N HIS A 661 7.96 -16.18 13.70
CA HIS A 661 7.05 -15.74 12.65
C HIS A 661 5.92 -14.91 13.25
N LEU A 662 5.81 -13.64 12.87
CA LEU A 662 4.66 -12.83 13.23
C LEU A 662 3.48 -13.20 12.33
N LEU A 663 2.38 -13.68 12.92
CA LEU A 663 1.08 -13.72 12.25
C LEU A 663 0.48 -12.32 12.39
N ASN A 664 0.77 -11.40 11.45
CA ASN A 664 0.34 -10.00 11.54
C ASN A 664 -1.16 -9.86 11.24
N VAL A 665 -1.98 -10.28 12.21
CA VAL A 665 -3.44 -10.30 12.08
C VAL A 665 -4.10 -9.00 12.57
N THR A 666 -3.32 -8.02 13.04
CA THR A 666 -3.85 -6.83 13.72
C THR A 666 -4.70 -5.99 12.79
N THR A 667 -4.14 -5.47 11.70
CA THR A 667 -4.87 -4.56 10.81
C THR A 667 -6.04 -5.24 10.12
N LEU A 668 -5.87 -6.47 9.62
CA LEU A 668 -6.99 -7.21 9.04
C LEU A 668 -8.11 -7.43 10.08
N SER A 669 -7.79 -7.61 11.36
CA SER A 669 -8.82 -7.76 12.39
C SER A 669 -9.44 -6.42 12.80
N GLN A 670 -8.71 -5.31 12.70
CA GLN A 670 -9.25 -3.96 12.93
C GLN A 670 -10.34 -3.60 11.91
N LEU A 671 -10.28 -4.19 10.71
CA LEU A 671 -11.33 -4.01 9.71
C LEU A 671 -12.62 -4.79 10.02
N ARG A 672 -12.64 -5.61 11.08
CA ARG A 672 -13.72 -6.56 11.40
C ARG A 672 -14.57 -6.14 12.60
N LYS A 673 -14.94 -4.86 12.70
CA LYS A 673 -15.86 -4.36 13.74
C LYS A 673 -17.17 -5.18 13.90
N ASP A 674 -17.57 -5.94 12.88
CA ASP A 674 -18.73 -6.84 12.84
C ASP A 674 -18.54 -8.21 13.50
N GLY A 675 -17.30 -8.67 13.67
CA GLY A 675 -16.99 -10.05 14.03
C GLY A 675 -17.12 -10.40 15.52
N HIS A 676 -17.38 -9.41 16.39
CA HIS A 676 -17.39 -9.58 17.84
C HIS A 676 -18.70 -10.21 18.38
N PRO A 677 -18.66 -10.96 19.50
CA PRO A 677 -19.87 -11.43 20.19
C PRO A 677 -20.80 -10.31 20.61
N SER A 678 -20.27 -9.14 20.97
CA SER A 678 -21.09 -7.99 21.36
C SER A 678 -21.98 -8.38 22.56
N LEU A 679 -23.29 -8.17 22.47
CA LEU A 679 -24.27 -8.60 23.49
C LEU A 679 -24.51 -10.12 23.52
N TYR A 680 -23.97 -10.87 22.57
CA TYR A 680 -24.11 -12.32 22.46
C TYR A 680 -22.93 -13.08 23.11
N GLY A 681 -22.10 -12.40 23.90
CA GLY A 681 -21.05 -13.00 24.73
C GLY A 681 -21.52 -13.37 26.14
N HIS A 682 -20.57 -13.75 27.02
CA HIS A 682 -20.87 -14.23 28.38
C HIS A 682 -21.50 -13.15 29.30
N GLY A 683 -21.38 -11.86 28.94
CA GLY A 683 -21.84 -10.70 29.71
C GLY A 683 -23.22 -10.13 29.33
N GLY A 684 -23.75 -10.50 28.16
CA GLY A 684 -24.99 -9.91 27.64
C GLY A 684 -24.92 -8.39 27.51
N HIS A 685 -26.08 -7.73 27.63
CA HIS A 685 -26.18 -6.26 27.64
C HIS A 685 -25.47 -5.57 28.82
N ARG A 686 -24.98 -6.31 29.82
CA ARG A 686 -24.34 -5.74 31.03
C ARG A 686 -22.83 -5.69 30.96
N ASP A 687 -22.20 -6.48 30.09
CA ASP A 687 -20.75 -6.53 29.89
C ASP A 687 -20.50 -6.91 28.42
N MET A 688 -20.64 -5.91 27.54
CA MET A 688 -20.52 -6.04 26.08
C MET A 688 -19.13 -6.53 25.70
N ASP A 689 -19.06 -7.55 24.86
CA ASP A 689 -17.79 -8.11 24.42
C ASP A 689 -17.42 -7.61 23.02
N CYS A 690 -16.60 -6.56 22.98
CA CYS A 690 -15.99 -6.04 21.76
C CYS A 690 -14.51 -6.41 21.65
N SER A 691 -14.10 -7.51 22.29
CA SER A 691 -12.72 -7.94 22.36
C SER A 691 -12.48 -9.34 21.82
N HIS A 692 -13.35 -10.31 22.15
CA HIS A 692 -13.32 -11.65 21.60
C HIS A 692 -14.06 -11.72 20.25
N TRP A 693 -14.01 -12.87 19.59
CA TRP A 693 -14.63 -13.06 18.28
C TRP A 693 -15.65 -14.19 18.27
N CYS A 694 -16.74 -13.99 17.51
CA CYS A 694 -17.67 -15.06 17.19
C CYS A 694 -16.96 -16.19 16.44
N LEU A 695 -17.36 -17.44 16.72
CA LEU A 695 -16.97 -18.62 15.97
C LEU A 695 -18.21 -19.24 15.30
N ALA A 696 -18.20 -19.56 14.00
CA ALA A 696 -17.19 -19.25 13.00
C ALA A 696 -16.98 -17.73 12.79
N GLY A 697 -15.82 -17.31 12.29
CA GLY A 697 -15.50 -15.88 12.15
C GLY A 697 -14.03 -15.54 11.93
N VAL A 698 -13.59 -14.41 12.49
CA VAL A 698 -12.25 -13.84 12.30
C VAL A 698 -11.11 -14.82 12.68
N PRO A 699 -11.20 -15.58 13.79
CA PRO A 699 -10.16 -16.56 14.13
C PRO A 699 -9.98 -17.69 13.11
N ASP A 700 -11.00 -18.00 12.31
CA ASP A 700 -10.89 -18.99 11.21
C ASP A 700 -9.93 -18.49 10.11
N THR A 701 -9.90 -17.17 9.92
CA THR A 701 -8.95 -16.53 9.00
C THR A 701 -7.55 -16.53 9.58
N TRP A 702 -7.39 -16.28 10.89
CA TRP A 702 -6.08 -16.42 11.55
C TRP A 702 -5.51 -17.83 11.39
N ASN A 703 -6.38 -18.85 11.49
CA ASN A 703 -6.00 -20.25 11.29
C ASN A 703 -5.70 -20.60 9.82
N GLN A 704 -6.39 -19.99 8.86
CA GLN A 704 -6.02 -20.09 7.44
C GLN A 704 -4.65 -19.49 7.16
N LEU A 705 -4.34 -18.32 7.75
CA LEU A 705 -3.04 -17.66 7.63
C LEU A 705 -1.92 -18.47 8.32
N LEU A 706 -2.21 -19.05 9.48
CA LEU A 706 -1.31 -19.99 10.16
C LEU A 706 -1.05 -21.22 9.28
N TYR A 707 -2.09 -21.85 8.73
CA TYR A 707 -1.96 -22.99 7.83
C TYR A 707 -1.10 -22.66 6.60
N ALA A 708 -1.38 -21.53 5.93
CA ALA A 708 -0.59 -21.07 4.80
C ALA A 708 0.89 -20.87 5.17
N SER A 709 1.15 -20.24 6.32
CA SER A 709 2.50 -20.02 6.85
C SER A 709 3.22 -21.32 7.21
N LEU A 710 2.48 -22.37 7.60
CA LEU A 710 3.04 -23.66 7.98
C LEU A 710 3.42 -24.53 6.78
N ILE A 711 2.65 -24.50 5.70
CA ILE A 711 2.82 -25.43 4.57
C ILE A 711 3.67 -24.89 3.41
N GLN A 712 3.77 -23.56 3.26
CA GLN A 712 4.48 -22.97 2.13
C GLN A 712 5.94 -22.70 2.50
N SER A 713 6.87 -23.56 2.04
CA SER A 713 8.31 -23.44 2.30
C SER A 713 8.96 -22.19 1.69
N LYS A 714 8.26 -21.49 0.79
CA LYS A 714 8.67 -20.22 0.14
C LYS A 714 7.90 -18.99 0.63
N ILE A 715 6.88 -19.16 1.50
CA ILE A 715 6.31 -18.05 2.25
C ILE A 715 7.15 -17.87 3.51
N ARG A 716 7.99 -16.85 3.51
CA ARG A 716 8.44 -16.28 4.78
C ARG A 716 7.20 -15.62 5.38
N GLY A 717 6.43 -16.31 6.22
CA GLY A 717 5.53 -15.61 7.14
C GLY A 717 6.45 -14.68 7.91
N ARG A 718 6.28 -13.36 7.76
CA ARG A 718 7.27 -12.29 8.06
C ARG A 718 8.21 -12.79 9.15
N VAL A 719 9.29 -13.48 8.75
CA VAL A 719 10.47 -13.51 9.59
C VAL A 719 10.73 -12.03 9.63
N VAL A 720 10.80 -11.45 10.82
CA VAL A 720 11.27 -10.08 10.89
C VAL A 720 12.78 -10.11 10.60
N SER A 721 13.12 -10.55 9.39
CA SER A 721 14.40 -10.40 8.76
C SER A 721 14.49 -8.93 8.50
N GLN A 722 15.53 -8.33 9.07
CA GLN A 722 15.92 -6.95 8.88
C GLN A 722 15.74 -6.58 7.40
N GLY A 723 14.64 -5.90 7.06
CA GLY A 723 14.66 -4.97 5.94
C GLY A 723 15.87 -4.10 6.22
N THR A 724 16.89 -4.21 5.38
CA THR A 724 18.18 -3.59 5.67
C THR A 724 17.97 -2.11 5.42
N ILE A 725 17.59 -1.38 6.48
CA ILE A 725 17.83 0.05 6.52
C ILE A 725 19.29 0.18 6.17
N LYS A 726 19.59 0.93 5.09
CA LYS A 726 20.96 1.31 4.80
C LYS A 726 21.38 2.34 5.84
N HIS A 727 21.59 1.86 7.08
CA HIS A 727 22.32 2.61 8.09
C HIS A 727 23.64 2.96 7.43
N VAL A 728 23.97 4.25 7.44
CA VAL A 728 25.29 4.69 7.00
C VAL A 728 26.29 3.97 7.88
N ASN A 729 27.11 3.13 7.26
CA ASN A 729 28.27 2.57 7.93
C ASN A 729 29.50 3.05 7.19
N SER A 730 30.55 3.42 7.92
CA SER A 730 31.82 3.79 7.31
C SER A 730 32.74 2.58 7.18
N ALA A 731 33.57 2.57 6.13
CA ALA A 731 34.67 1.60 6.02
C ALA A 731 35.69 1.85 7.16
N GLY A 732 35.86 0.88 8.06
CA GLY A 732 36.82 0.97 9.15
C GLY A 732 38.27 1.00 8.65
N SER A 733 39.12 1.80 9.30
CA SER A 733 40.57 1.78 9.07
C SER A 733 41.21 0.54 9.72
N GLY A 734 40.98 -0.64 9.13
CA GLY A 734 41.57 -1.91 9.57
C GLY A 734 40.63 -3.11 9.40
N SER A 735 41.04 -4.07 8.58
CA SER A 735 40.44 -5.40 8.34
C SER A 735 38.91 -5.50 8.37
N GLY A 736 38.23 -5.15 7.27
CA GLY A 736 36.93 -5.73 6.89
C GLY A 736 35.72 -5.53 7.83
N SER A 737 35.81 -4.77 8.93
CA SER A 737 34.68 -4.49 9.82
C SER A 737 33.94 -3.20 9.42
N ARG A 738 32.61 -3.29 9.39
CA ARG A 738 31.67 -2.22 9.06
C ARG A 738 31.45 -1.37 10.32
N CYS A 739 31.74 -0.06 10.30
CA CYS A 739 31.55 0.79 11.48
C CYS A 739 30.13 1.34 11.58
N ASP A 740 29.44 1.04 12.68
CA ASP A 740 28.18 1.68 13.07
C ASP A 740 28.48 3.06 13.67
N LEU A 741 28.07 4.12 12.96
CA LEU A 741 28.29 5.51 13.35
C LEU A 741 27.34 6.00 14.45
N PHE A 742 26.29 5.25 14.77
CA PHE A 742 25.16 5.70 15.60
C PHE A 742 25.08 5.03 16.97
N HIS A 743 25.88 3.99 17.21
CA HIS A 743 26.06 3.37 18.52
C HIS A 743 27.40 3.80 19.12
N GLY A 744 27.34 4.46 20.28
CA GLY A 744 28.48 5.04 20.95
C GLY A 744 28.09 5.74 22.24
N GLU A 745 28.95 6.66 22.66
CA GLU A 745 28.74 7.49 23.84
C GLU A 745 29.25 8.92 23.61
N TRP A 746 28.80 9.85 24.44
CA TRP A 746 29.34 11.20 24.46
C TRP A 746 30.57 11.27 25.35
N VAL A 747 31.67 11.76 24.77
CA VAL A 747 32.96 11.89 25.46
C VAL A 747 33.30 13.36 25.59
N TYR A 748 33.72 13.74 26.80
CA TYR A 748 34.23 15.08 27.05
C TYR A 748 35.60 15.26 26.39
N ASP A 749 35.75 16.28 25.55
CA ASP A 749 36.95 16.59 24.77
C ASP A 749 37.14 18.11 24.70
N LYS A 750 38.23 18.59 25.28
CA LYS A 750 38.58 20.03 25.34
C LYS A 750 38.95 20.63 23.98
N SER A 751 39.11 19.81 22.95
CA SER A 751 39.32 20.29 21.57
C SER A 751 38.03 20.74 20.89
N TYR A 752 36.86 20.46 21.49
CA TYR A 752 35.55 20.93 21.04
C TYR A 752 35.17 22.23 21.77
N PRO A 753 34.34 23.10 21.17
CA PRO A 753 33.64 22.94 19.89
C PRO A 753 34.55 23.18 18.68
N LEU A 754 34.10 22.73 17.49
CA LEU A 754 34.87 22.87 16.24
C LEU A 754 34.97 24.32 15.72
N TYR A 755 34.15 25.23 16.26
CA TYR A 755 34.18 26.66 16.01
C TYR A 755 33.58 27.38 17.22
N ASN A 756 33.90 28.65 17.41
CA ASN A 756 33.21 29.48 18.41
C ASN A 756 32.02 30.20 17.76
N SER A 757 30.96 30.50 18.52
CA SER A 757 29.79 31.21 17.97
C SER A 757 30.16 32.56 17.36
N VAL A 758 31.16 33.26 17.94
CA VAL A 758 31.70 34.53 17.43
C VAL A 758 32.36 34.41 16.05
N ASP A 759 32.83 33.22 15.66
CA ASP A 759 33.42 32.96 14.35
C ASP A 759 32.36 32.85 13.25
N CYS A 760 31.08 32.75 13.62
CA CYS A 760 29.98 32.53 12.69
C CYS A 760 28.90 33.63 12.85
N PRO A 761 29.06 34.80 12.20
CA PRO A 761 28.24 35.98 12.47
C PRO A 761 26.77 35.84 12.04
N PHE A 762 26.43 34.77 11.31
CA PHE A 762 25.11 34.50 10.75
C PHE A 762 24.32 33.40 11.49
N ILE A 763 24.78 32.92 12.66
CA ILE A 763 23.96 32.09 13.55
C ILE A 763 22.71 32.89 13.93
N TRP A 764 21.54 32.28 13.82
CA TRP A 764 20.30 32.97 14.20
C TRP A 764 20.18 33.04 15.71
N LYS A 765 19.53 34.10 16.19
CA LYS A 765 19.51 34.45 17.61
C LYS A 765 18.97 33.31 18.47
N GLU A 766 17.99 32.53 18.01
CA GLU A 766 17.44 31.39 18.73
C GLU A 766 18.45 30.29 19.08
N PHE A 767 19.54 30.15 18.31
CA PHE A 767 20.53 29.08 18.50
C PHE A 767 21.85 29.59 19.10
N ASP A 768 22.10 30.91 19.11
CA ASP A 768 23.35 31.51 19.64
C ASP A 768 23.28 31.70 21.16
N CYS A 769 23.31 30.59 21.89
CA CYS A 769 23.17 30.57 23.35
C CYS A 769 24.25 31.39 24.07
N GLN A 770 25.48 31.34 23.57
CA GLN A 770 26.62 32.09 24.14
C GLN A 770 26.39 33.60 24.02
N LYS A 771 25.99 34.08 22.83
CA LYS A 771 25.66 35.49 22.63
C LYS A 771 24.42 35.94 23.41
N ASN A 772 23.50 35.02 23.69
CA ASN A 772 22.34 35.25 24.54
C ASN A 772 22.64 35.14 26.04
N GLY A 773 23.91 34.95 26.44
CA GLY A 773 24.35 35.01 27.83
C GLY A 773 24.25 33.70 28.60
N ARG A 774 24.25 32.54 27.92
CA ARG A 774 24.38 31.24 28.58
C ARG A 774 25.73 31.18 29.33
N PRO A 775 25.75 30.95 30.66
CA PRO A 775 26.96 31.09 31.46
C PRO A 775 27.83 29.82 31.51
N ASP A 776 27.23 28.64 31.28
CA ASP A 776 27.91 27.34 31.27
C ASP A 776 28.48 27.01 29.88
N ASN A 777 29.64 26.36 29.85
CA ASN A 777 30.38 26.02 28.61
C ASN A 777 30.66 24.52 28.47
N GLU A 778 30.32 23.72 29.47
CA GLU A 778 30.61 22.29 29.54
C GLU A 778 29.92 21.54 28.39
N TYR A 779 28.69 21.91 28.05
CA TYR A 779 27.91 21.31 26.95
C TYR A 779 28.59 21.39 25.58
N LEU A 780 29.48 22.37 25.37
CA LEU A 780 30.23 22.57 24.13
C LEU A 780 31.35 21.55 23.92
N ASN A 781 31.85 20.97 25.00
CA ASN A 781 33.05 20.14 25.01
C ASN A 781 32.72 18.65 24.89
N TYR A 782 31.56 18.28 24.33
CA TYR A 782 31.18 16.88 24.13
C TYR A 782 31.22 16.51 22.66
N ARG A 783 31.95 15.43 22.34
CA ARG A 783 31.96 14.82 21.01
C ARG A 783 31.36 13.42 21.04
N TRP A 784 30.73 13.03 19.94
CA TRP A 784 30.21 11.68 19.78
C TRP A 784 31.35 10.70 19.44
N GLN A 785 31.44 9.60 20.18
CA GLN A 785 32.42 8.55 19.95
C GLN A 785 31.69 7.23 19.66
N PRO A 786 31.62 6.80 18.39
CA PRO A 786 31.11 5.47 18.06
C PRO A 786 31.94 4.38 18.76
N THR A 787 31.28 3.31 19.20
CA THR A 787 31.96 2.20 19.90
C THR A 787 32.90 1.44 18.98
N SER A 788 32.53 1.32 17.70
CA SER A 788 33.22 0.46 16.73
C SER A 788 34.28 1.15 15.88
N CYS A 789 34.33 2.49 15.88
CA CYS A 789 35.36 3.24 15.18
C CYS A 789 35.51 4.68 15.67
N LYS A 790 36.56 5.37 15.20
CA LYS A 790 36.73 6.81 15.39
C LYS A 790 35.92 7.57 14.33
N LEU A 791 35.05 8.48 14.78
CA LEU A 791 34.35 9.40 13.89
C LEU A 791 35.38 10.39 13.28
N PRO A 792 35.46 10.54 11.94
CA PRO A 792 36.37 11.51 11.34
C PRO A 792 35.93 12.94 11.65
N THR A 793 36.89 13.79 11.99
CA THR A 793 36.66 15.23 12.12
C THR A 793 36.24 15.79 10.76
N LEU A 794 35.26 16.69 10.74
CA LEU A 794 34.78 17.30 9.51
C LEU A 794 35.85 18.24 8.93
N ASP A 795 36.37 17.88 7.74
CA ASP A 795 37.23 18.74 6.94
C ASP A 795 36.38 19.52 5.93
N GLY A 796 36.06 20.76 6.26
CA GLY A 796 35.17 21.59 5.45
C GLY A 796 35.78 21.99 4.11
N LYS A 797 37.11 22.13 4.03
CA LYS A 797 37.79 22.44 2.76
C LYS A 797 37.69 21.24 1.81
N SER A 798 37.94 20.04 2.31
CA SER A 798 37.78 18.81 1.53
C SER A 798 36.33 18.58 1.09
N LEU A 799 35.34 18.90 1.93
CA LEU A 799 33.92 18.91 1.54
C LEU A 799 33.69 19.86 0.37
N LEU A 800 34.11 21.12 0.48
CA LEU A 800 33.91 22.12 -0.57
C LEU A 800 34.60 21.74 -1.88
N GLU A 801 35.80 21.16 -1.84
CA GLU A 801 36.50 20.69 -3.05
C GLU A 801 35.82 19.49 -3.69
N LYS A 802 35.45 18.47 -2.90
CA LYS A 802 34.78 17.26 -3.44
C LYS A 802 33.41 17.55 -4.02
N PHE A 803 32.72 18.56 -3.47
CA PHE A 803 31.40 18.98 -3.91
C PHE A 803 31.41 20.18 -4.85
N ARG A 804 32.57 20.55 -5.42
CA ARG A 804 32.69 21.66 -6.37
C ARG A 804 31.64 21.56 -7.48
N GLY A 805 30.88 22.64 -7.69
CA GLY A 805 29.77 22.71 -8.65
C GLY A 805 28.47 22.01 -8.23
N LYS A 806 28.38 21.47 -7.00
CA LYS A 806 27.22 20.71 -6.49
C LYS A 806 26.38 21.50 -5.51
N ARG A 807 25.17 21.01 -5.28
CA ARG A 807 24.15 21.62 -4.42
C ARG A 807 23.66 20.62 -3.37
N ILE A 808 23.67 21.02 -2.11
CA ILE A 808 23.15 20.26 -0.97
C ILE A 808 21.88 20.96 -0.48
N LEU A 809 20.76 20.24 -0.38
CA LEU A 809 19.49 20.77 0.10
C LEU A 809 19.08 20.11 1.42
N PHE A 810 18.84 20.92 2.44
CA PHE A 810 18.11 20.55 3.64
C PHE A 810 16.63 20.85 3.43
N VAL A 811 15.76 19.87 3.67
CA VAL A 811 14.31 20.01 3.56
C VAL A 811 13.67 19.53 4.85
N GLY A 812 12.94 20.41 5.52
CA GLY A 812 12.27 19.99 6.74
C GLY A 812 11.80 21.13 7.63
N ASP A 813 11.73 20.82 8.92
CA ASP A 813 11.26 21.72 9.98
C ASP A 813 12.39 22.63 10.51
N SER A 814 12.17 23.26 11.67
CA SER A 814 13.16 24.16 12.27
C SER A 814 14.46 23.45 12.70
N LEU A 815 14.49 22.12 12.82
CA LEU A 815 15.72 21.38 13.13
C LEU A 815 16.58 21.20 11.87
N SER A 816 16.00 21.15 10.68
CA SER A 816 16.75 21.28 9.42
C SER A 816 17.48 22.62 9.34
N ILE A 817 16.88 23.69 9.86
CA ILE A 817 17.52 25.01 9.95
C ILE A 817 18.73 24.93 10.90
N ASN A 818 18.54 24.30 12.06
CA ASN A 818 19.56 24.16 13.08
C ASN A 818 20.77 23.37 12.54
N GLN A 819 20.54 22.27 11.82
CA GLN A 819 21.61 21.51 11.15
C GLN A 819 22.25 22.28 9.99
N TRP A 820 21.47 23.01 9.18
CA TRP A 820 21.98 23.84 8.08
C TRP A 820 22.88 24.99 8.57
N GLN A 821 22.52 25.66 9.67
CA GLN A 821 23.36 26.72 10.26
C GLN A 821 24.64 26.15 10.86
N SER A 822 24.57 25.00 11.53
CA SER A 822 25.77 24.28 11.97
C SER A 822 26.72 23.98 10.81
N LEU A 823 26.20 23.42 9.71
CA LEU A 823 27.04 23.06 8.56
C LEU A 823 27.69 24.30 7.94
N THR A 824 26.92 25.37 7.74
CA THR A 824 27.45 26.61 7.15
C THR A 824 28.51 27.27 8.05
N CYS A 825 28.38 27.22 9.38
CA CYS A 825 29.43 27.65 10.30
C CYS A 825 30.69 26.78 10.22
N LEU A 826 30.54 25.45 10.20
CA LEU A 826 31.65 24.51 10.07
C LEU A 826 32.44 24.74 8.77
N LEU A 827 31.74 24.98 7.66
CA LEU A 827 32.37 25.29 6.37
C LEU A 827 33.03 26.68 6.39
N HIS A 828 32.34 27.71 6.89
CA HIS A 828 32.91 29.06 6.97
C HIS A 828 34.20 29.10 7.80
N LYS A 829 34.22 28.42 8.94
CA LYS A 829 35.42 28.31 9.79
C LYS A 829 36.57 27.59 9.09
N SER A 830 36.26 26.60 8.25
CA SER A 830 37.26 25.82 7.52
C SER A 830 37.93 26.60 6.37
N VAL A 831 37.25 27.63 5.84
CA VAL A 831 37.74 28.49 4.75
C VAL A 831 37.50 29.98 5.05
N PRO A 832 38.14 30.55 6.09
CA PRO A 832 37.79 31.88 6.61
C PRO A 832 38.07 33.02 5.62
N GLN A 833 38.93 32.78 4.62
CA GLN A 833 39.26 33.74 3.56
C GLN A 833 38.37 33.63 2.32
N ALA A 834 37.52 32.59 2.24
CA ALA A 834 36.60 32.43 1.12
C ALA A 834 35.35 33.29 1.33
N ASN A 835 35.05 34.13 0.34
CA ASN A 835 33.79 34.88 0.33
C ASN A 835 32.60 33.92 0.27
N TYR A 836 31.50 34.32 0.89
CA TYR A 836 30.21 33.64 0.82
C TYR A 836 29.10 34.63 0.48
N THR A 837 28.01 34.11 -0.08
CA THR A 837 26.77 34.86 -0.25
C THR A 837 25.64 34.15 0.48
N SER A 838 24.81 34.91 1.19
CA SER A 838 23.60 34.39 1.84
C SER A 838 22.40 35.19 1.37
N ASN A 839 21.40 34.51 0.83
CA ASN A 839 20.17 35.12 0.37
C ASN A 839 18.96 34.27 0.76
N ARG A 840 17.85 34.93 1.06
CA ARG A 840 16.59 34.27 1.38
C ARG A 840 15.51 34.79 0.45
N VAL A 841 14.82 33.87 -0.22
CA VAL A 841 13.68 34.16 -1.09
C VAL A 841 12.53 33.26 -0.65
N GLY A 842 11.51 33.87 -0.03
CA GLY A 842 10.40 33.14 0.56
C GLY A 842 10.83 32.10 1.62
N GLY A 843 10.45 30.85 1.39
CA GLY A 843 10.80 29.69 2.24
C GLY A 843 12.18 29.09 1.98
N VAL A 844 12.93 29.62 1.01
CA VAL A 844 14.24 29.07 0.59
C VAL A 844 15.37 30.01 1.04
N SER A 845 16.34 29.45 1.77
CA SER A 845 17.60 30.14 2.11
C SER A 845 18.75 29.48 1.38
N THR A 846 19.57 30.25 0.68
CA THR A 846 20.76 29.76 -0.03
C THR A 846 22.02 30.35 0.60
N PHE A 847 22.98 29.48 0.93
CA PHE A 847 24.32 29.86 1.34
C PHE A 847 25.30 29.31 0.30
N LYS A 848 26.01 30.20 -0.42
CA LYS A 848 26.89 29.81 -1.51
C LYS A 848 28.32 30.23 -1.22
N PHE A 849 29.26 29.35 -1.54
CA PHE A 849 30.70 29.65 -1.59
C PHE A 849 31.13 29.79 -3.06
N PRO A 850 31.18 31.01 -3.64
CA PRO A 850 31.42 31.19 -5.07
C PRO A 850 32.75 30.62 -5.57
N ALA A 851 33.80 30.68 -4.74
CA ALA A 851 35.12 30.11 -5.08
C ALA A 851 35.11 28.60 -5.33
N TYR A 852 34.11 27.89 -4.78
CA TYR A 852 33.94 26.45 -4.94
C TYR A 852 32.71 26.09 -5.79
N ASP A 853 31.89 27.08 -6.16
CA ASP A 853 30.57 26.88 -6.76
C ASP A 853 29.70 25.87 -6.00
N VAL A 854 29.79 25.86 -4.67
CA VAL A 854 28.99 24.99 -3.79
C VAL A 854 27.87 25.78 -3.16
N SER A 855 26.65 25.25 -3.24
CA SER A 855 25.47 25.85 -2.60
C SER A 855 24.89 24.92 -1.53
N ILE A 856 24.76 25.43 -0.31
CA ILE A 856 24.07 24.78 0.82
C ILE A 856 22.73 25.48 0.99
N VAL A 857 21.66 24.80 0.62
CA VAL A 857 20.32 25.36 0.52
C VAL A 857 19.43 24.76 1.61
N LEU A 858 18.52 25.56 2.13
CA LEU A 858 17.47 25.16 3.05
C LEU A 858 16.12 25.47 2.39
N SER A 859 15.23 24.48 2.33
CA SER A 859 13.83 24.63 1.94
C SER A 859 12.95 24.32 3.14
N ARG A 860 12.23 25.32 3.65
CA ARG A 860 11.31 25.13 4.78
C ARG A 860 10.08 24.35 4.33
N ASN A 861 9.99 23.10 4.76
CA ASN A 861 8.81 22.26 4.57
C ASN A 861 8.68 21.33 5.78
N ALA A 862 8.04 21.83 6.84
CA ALA A 862 8.07 21.21 8.16
C ALA A 862 7.45 19.80 8.21
N PHE A 863 6.53 19.49 7.30
CA PHE A 863 5.80 18.22 7.25
C PHE A 863 6.19 17.37 6.04
N LEU A 864 7.07 17.89 5.17
CA LEU A 864 7.38 17.41 3.82
C LEU A 864 6.21 17.45 2.83
N VAL A 865 4.99 17.27 3.32
CA VAL A 865 3.72 17.39 2.59
C VAL A 865 3.14 18.80 2.65
N ASP A 866 2.17 19.09 1.79
CA ASP A 866 1.66 20.44 1.60
C ASP A 866 0.70 20.90 2.69
N ILE A 867 0.78 22.19 3.02
CA ILE A 867 -0.31 22.91 3.70
C ILE A 867 -0.90 23.89 2.70
N VAL A 868 -2.18 23.70 2.38
CA VAL A 868 -2.92 24.55 1.44
C VAL A 868 -3.91 25.44 2.18
N HIS A 869 -4.28 26.57 1.57
CA HIS A 869 -5.35 27.42 2.08
C HIS A 869 -6.60 27.21 1.21
N GLU A 870 -7.63 26.61 1.80
CA GLU A 870 -8.91 26.33 1.14
C GLU A 870 -10.05 26.88 1.99
N ASN A 871 -11.00 27.61 1.38
CA ASN A 871 -12.16 28.17 2.09
C ASN A 871 -11.81 28.95 3.37
N SER A 872 -10.71 29.70 3.35
CA SER A 872 -10.16 30.43 4.50
C SER A 872 -9.65 29.56 5.66
N ARG A 873 -9.45 28.26 5.46
CA ARG A 873 -8.84 27.32 6.42
C ARG A 873 -7.49 26.81 5.93
N ARG A 874 -6.58 26.54 6.86
CA ARG A 874 -5.28 25.90 6.60
C ARG A 874 -5.42 24.38 6.67
N VAL A 875 -5.19 23.69 5.56
CA VAL A 875 -5.38 22.24 5.44
C VAL A 875 -4.04 21.55 5.22
N LEU A 876 -3.67 20.62 6.11
CA LEU A 876 -2.51 19.74 5.96
C LEU A 876 -2.87 18.54 5.08
N MET A 877 -2.30 18.47 3.88
CA MET A 877 -2.60 17.46 2.86
C MET A 877 -1.57 16.32 2.94
N LEU A 878 -1.88 15.22 3.63
CA LEU A 878 -0.89 14.15 3.90
C LEU A 878 -0.51 13.32 2.66
N ASP A 879 -1.23 13.47 1.56
CA ASP A 879 -1.05 12.77 0.29
C ASP A 879 -0.56 13.69 -0.85
N SER A 880 -0.14 14.92 -0.52
CA SER A 880 0.30 15.91 -1.51
C SER A 880 1.71 16.43 -1.27
N ILE A 881 2.52 16.49 -2.34
CA ILE A 881 3.84 17.12 -2.38
C ILE A 881 3.99 17.91 -3.69
N GLN A 882 3.58 19.16 -3.69
CA GLN A 882 3.65 20.08 -4.84
C GLN A 882 5.07 20.62 -5.02
N ASN A 883 5.74 20.94 -3.92
CA ASN A 883 7.09 21.53 -3.94
C ASN A 883 8.20 20.52 -4.32
N GLY A 884 7.85 19.25 -4.53
CA GLY A 884 8.82 18.19 -4.80
C GLY A 884 9.61 18.39 -6.09
N SER A 885 9.06 19.09 -7.09
CA SER A 885 9.78 19.38 -8.35
C SER A 885 11.11 20.11 -8.14
N TYR A 886 11.17 21.03 -7.16
CA TYR A 886 12.37 21.79 -6.83
C TYR A 886 13.50 20.90 -6.28
N TRP A 887 13.15 19.87 -5.49
CA TRP A 887 14.11 18.98 -4.84
C TRP A 887 14.90 18.13 -5.85
N ARG A 888 14.34 17.87 -7.04
CA ARG A 888 14.98 17.06 -8.09
C ARG A 888 16.27 17.67 -8.65
N THR A 889 16.53 18.96 -8.38
CA THR A 889 17.65 19.72 -8.95
C THR A 889 18.92 19.69 -8.09
N PHE A 890 18.99 18.81 -7.08
CA PHE A 890 20.05 18.77 -6.08
C PHE A 890 20.81 17.44 -6.08
N ASP A 891 22.11 17.51 -5.79
CA ASP A 891 23.01 16.36 -5.74
C ASP A 891 22.91 15.61 -4.41
N VAL A 892 22.58 16.33 -3.33
CA VAL A 892 22.38 15.76 -1.99
C VAL A 892 21.10 16.32 -1.39
N LEU A 893 20.21 15.45 -0.96
CA LEU A 893 18.99 15.77 -0.24
C LEU A 893 19.13 15.29 1.21
N VAL A 894 18.89 16.18 2.18
CA VAL A 894 18.85 15.86 3.61
C VAL A 894 17.47 16.24 4.12
N PHE A 895 16.61 15.25 4.32
CA PHE A 895 15.25 15.44 4.81
C PHE A 895 15.20 15.33 6.34
N ASN A 896 14.35 16.12 6.99
CA ASN A 896 13.88 15.85 8.35
C ASN A 896 12.42 16.26 8.48
N THR A 897 11.71 15.65 9.41
CA THR A 897 10.41 16.15 9.89
C THR A 897 10.07 15.43 11.18
N TRP A 898 9.75 16.16 12.26
CA TRP A 898 9.15 15.60 13.49
C TRP A 898 8.65 16.69 14.43
N HIS A 899 9.49 17.68 14.72
CA HIS A 899 9.27 18.60 15.82
C HIS A 899 7.93 19.36 15.70
N TRP A 900 7.57 19.74 14.48
CA TRP A 900 6.34 20.49 14.23
C TRP A 900 5.06 19.65 14.33
N TRP A 901 5.16 18.31 14.28
CA TRP A 901 4.01 17.42 14.46
C TRP A 901 3.47 17.45 15.90
N LEU A 902 4.28 17.93 16.85
CA LEU A 902 3.90 18.07 18.25
C LEU A 902 3.16 19.37 18.57
N HIS A 903 3.03 20.30 17.61
CA HIS A 903 2.34 21.56 17.83
C HIS A 903 0.82 21.37 17.90
N THR A 904 0.23 21.87 18.99
CA THR A 904 -1.22 21.88 19.22
C THR A 904 -1.72 23.30 19.50
N GLY A 905 -3.04 23.50 19.41
CA GLY A 905 -3.70 24.78 19.69
C GLY A 905 -3.21 25.90 18.78
N ARG A 906 -2.92 27.09 19.34
CA ARG A 906 -2.52 28.27 18.56
C ARG A 906 -1.21 28.12 17.78
N LYS A 907 -0.36 27.15 18.16
CA LYS A 907 0.90 26.87 17.46
C LYS A 907 0.72 25.90 16.30
N GLN A 908 -0.44 25.26 16.18
CA GLN A 908 -0.73 24.33 15.09
C GLN A 908 -0.85 25.09 13.76
N PRO A 909 -0.03 24.74 12.75
CA PRO A 909 -0.02 25.44 11.48
C PRO A 909 -1.19 25.07 10.55
N TRP A 910 -1.97 24.04 10.90
CA TRP A 910 -3.19 23.64 10.20
C TRP A 910 -4.41 23.67 11.14
N GLU A 911 -5.59 23.76 10.53
CA GLU A 911 -6.90 23.66 11.16
C GLU A 911 -7.62 22.38 10.74
N GLU A 912 -7.23 21.80 9.61
CA GLU A 912 -7.73 20.52 9.10
C GLU A 912 -6.60 19.65 8.59
N VAL A 913 -6.79 18.34 8.63
CA VAL A 913 -5.92 17.32 8.04
C VAL A 913 -6.73 16.56 7.00
N ARG A 914 -6.16 16.39 5.81
CA ARG A 914 -6.80 15.68 4.70
C ARG A 914 -5.89 14.62 4.10
N TYR A 915 -6.48 13.50 3.70
CA TYR A 915 -5.82 12.46 2.92
C TYR A 915 -6.84 11.65 2.12
N GLY A 916 -6.58 11.36 0.85
CA GLY A 916 -7.57 10.78 -0.04
C GLY A 916 -8.75 11.73 -0.32
N VAL A 917 -9.67 11.27 -1.16
CA VAL A 917 -10.75 12.14 -1.68
C VAL A 917 -11.78 12.52 -0.60
N ASN A 918 -11.96 11.68 0.43
CA ASN A 918 -13.08 11.79 1.38
C ASN A 918 -12.68 11.86 2.87
N ASN A 919 -11.39 11.91 3.22
CA ASN A 919 -10.98 11.95 4.64
C ASN A 919 -10.54 13.35 5.02
N VAL A 920 -11.46 14.11 5.63
CA VAL A 920 -11.21 15.44 6.18
C VAL A 920 -11.48 15.37 7.68
N HIS A 921 -10.49 15.77 8.46
CA HIS A 921 -10.54 15.75 9.92
C HIS A 921 -10.07 17.10 10.46
N GLU A 922 -10.62 17.58 11.56
CA GLU A 922 -10.05 18.74 12.27
C GLU A 922 -8.66 18.39 12.82
N ASP A 923 -8.51 17.16 13.33
CA ASP A 923 -7.24 16.62 13.76
C ASP A 923 -7.21 15.09 13.75
N ILE A 924 -6.02 14.49 13.70
CA ILE A 924 -5.81 13.04 13.80
C ILE A 924 -4.58 12.72 14.67
N ASP A 925 -4.41 11.43 15.02
CA ASP A 925 -3.23 10.95 15.75
C ASP A 925 -1.92 11.36 15.07
N ARG A 926 -0.94 11.83 15.87
CA ARG A 926 0.33 12.38 15.35
C ARG A 926 1.19 11.32 14.69
N MET A 927 1.23 10.10 15.25
CA MET A 927 2.02 9.01 14.68
C MET A 927 1.42 8.54 13.36
N MET A 928 0.09 8.49 13.27
CA MET A 928 -0.61 8.23 12.01
C MET A 928 -0.32 9.31 10.96
N ALA A 929 -0.52 10.57 11.32
CA ALA A 929 -0.34 11.68 10.38
C ALA A 929 1.10 11.68 9.83
N TYR A 930 2.06 11.47 10.73
CA TYR A 930 3.47 11.31 10.42
C TYR A 930 3.74 10.11 9.49
N GLU A 931 3.19 8.93 9.79
CA GLU A 931 3.33 7.73 8.96
C GLU A 931 2.78 7.97 7.54
N LYS A 932 1.58 8.57 7.43
CA LYS A 932 0.94 8.86 6.13
C LYS A 932 1.76 9.85 5.30
N ALA A 933 2.22 10.94 5.91
CA ALA A 933 3.07 11.90 5.21
C ALA A 933 4.41 11.31 4.80
N LEU A 934 5.03 10.48 5.66
CA LEU A 934 6.26 9.77 5.30
C LEU A 934 6.04 8.77 4.17
N LYS A 935 4.92 8.03 4.13
CA LYS A 935 4.57 7.15 3.01
C LYS A 935 4.42 7.94 1.70
N THR A 936 3.84 9.13 1.75
CA THR A 936 3.75 10.04 0.59
C THR A 936 5.13 10.54 0.16
N TRP A 937 5.98 10.95 1.09
CA TRP A 937 7.36 11.32 0.80
C TRP A 937 8.19 10.15 0.26
N ALA A 938 8.02 8.95 0.79
CA ALA A 938 8.68 7.73 0.34
C ALA A 938 8.32 7.41 -1.11
N ARG A 939 7.02 7.44 -1.45
CA ARG A 939 6.54 7.32 -2.83
C ARG A 939 7.13 8.41 -3.73
N TRP A 940 7.23 9.64 -3.22
CA TRP A 940 7.87 10.72 -3.98
C TRP A 940 9.34 10.40 -4.26
N VAL A 941 10.13 9.97 -3.27
CA VAL A 941 11.54 9.58 -3.49
C VAL A 941 11.63 8.45 -4.52
N ASP A 942 10.87 7.37 -4.29
CA ASP A 942 10.85 6.18 -5.14
C ASP A 942 10.45 6.49 -6.59
N SER A 943 9.59 7.47 -6.82
CA SER A 943 9.21 7.88 -8.18
C SER A 943 10.14 8.90 -8.82
N ASN A 944 10.84 9.73 -8.03
CA ASN A 944 11.46 10.96 -8.56
C ASN A 944 12.99 11.06 -8.43
N VAL A 945 13.61 10.32 -7.52
CA VAL A 945 15.05 10.42 -7.26
C VAL A 945 15.82 9.45 -8.14
N ASP A 946 16.89 9.88 -8.80
CA ASP A 946 17.84 8.98 -9.45
C ASP A 946 19.01 8.70 -8.48
N PRO A 947 19.13 7.47 -7.90
CA PRO A 947 20.20 7.17 -6.94
C PRO A 947 21.61 7.27 -7.53
N GLY A 948 21.74 7.22 -8.86
CA GLY A 948 23.01 7.43 -9.56
C GLY A 948 23.44 8.90 -9.60
N LYS A 949 22.51 9.84 -9.41
CA LYS A 949 22.75 11.30 -9.47
C LYS A 949 22.60 11.98 -8.12
N THR A 950 21.64 11.56 -7.32
CA THR A 950 21.27 12.22 -6.07
C THR A 950 21.42 11.27 -4.89
N LYS A 951 22.22 11.67 -3.88
CA LYS A 951 22.25 10.96 -2.59
C LYS A 951 21.15 11.50 -1.68
N VAL A 952 20.33 10.61 -1.14
CA VAL A 952 19.24 10.97 -0.23
C VAL A 952 19.55 10.50 1.18
N PHE A 953 19.48 11.45 2.12
CA PHE A 953 19.58 11.23 3.55
C PHE A 953 18.26 11.59 4.22
N PHE A 954 17.91 10.84 5.25
CA PHE A 954 16.88 11.23 6.20
C PHE A 954 17.51 11.37 7.57
N GLN A 955 17.43 12.57 8.15
CA GLN A 955 17.84 12.85 9.51
C GLN A 955 16.84 12.19 10.47
N GLY A 956 17.34 11.34 11.36
CA GLY A 956 16.55 10.76 12.44
C GLY A 956 15.85 11.80 13.30
N VAL A 957 14.90 11.32 14.10
CA VAL A 957 14.07 12.16 14.96
C VAL A 957 14.91 12.90 15.99
N SER A 958 14.89 14.24 15.95
CA SER A 958 15.46 15.07 17.03
C SER A 958 14.50 15.04 18.23
N PRO A 959 14.95 14.60 19.43
CA PRO A 959 14.11 14.54 20.61
C PRO A 959 13.92 15.93 21.25
N ASP A 960 12.86 16.07 22.02
CA ASP A 960 12.72 17.13 23.02
C ASP A 960 13.10 16.64 24.42
N HIS A 961 13.34 17.57 25.35
CA HIS A 961 13.64 17.27 26.75
C HIS A 961 12.70 18.04 27.68
N MET A 962 11.40 17.77 27.55
CA MET A 962 10.36 18.42 28.33
C MET A 962 10.09 17.75 29.69
N SER A 963 10.44 16.46 29.85
CA SER A 963 10.11 15.67 31.05
C SER A 963 11.35 15.00 31.66
N PRO A 964 11.73 15.30 32.91
CA PRO A 964 12.91 14.72 33.56
C PRO A 964 12.84 13.21 33.78
N ARG A 965 11.61 12.67 33.82
CA ARG A 965 11.36 11.25 34.04
C ARG A 965 11.93 10.40 32.91
N GLU A 966 12.07 10.97 31.71
CA GLU A 966 12.58 10.26 30.55
C GLU A 966 14.07 9.95 30.65
N TRP A 967 14.83 10.72 31.46
CA TRP A 967 16.25 10.49 31.68
C TRP A 967 16.60 10.09 33.12
N GLY A 968 15.60 9.66 33.90
CA GLY A 968 15.80 9.06 35.22
C GLY A 968 16.04 10.05 36.36
N ASP A 969 15.84 11.35 36.15
CA ASP A 969 15.90 12.36 37.22
C ASP A 969 14.56 12.44 37.97
N ASP A 970 14.60 12.96 39.21
CA ASP A 970 13.39 13.19 39.98
C ASP A 970 12.49 14.28 39.35
N ALA A 971 11.19 14.21 39.62
CA ALA A 971 10.21 15.16 39.07
C ALA A 971 10.39 16.62 39.56
N LYS A 972 11.42 16.91 40.38
CA LYS A 972 11.71 18.26 40.88
C LYS A 972 12.52 19.08 39.87
N SER A 973 13.23 18.43 38.94
CA SER A 973 13.87 19.09 37.81
C SER A 973 12.83 19.36 36.71
N GLY A 974 12.47 20.61 36.43
CA GLY A 974 11.29 20.91 35.60
C GLY A 974 11.36 20.39 34.15
N ASN A 975 12.45 20.73 33.44
CA ASN A 975 12.69 20.41 32.01
C ASN A 975 14.20 20.51 31.72
N CYS A 976 14.62 20.77 30.47
CA CYS A 976 16.03 21.00 30.09
C CYS A 976 16.71 22.20 30.79
N PHE A 977 15.97 23.08 31.47
CA PHE A 977 16.53 24.22 32.19
C PHE A 977 17.46 23.79 33.33
N GLY A 978 18.67 24.35 33.34
CA GLY A 978 19.70 24.07 34.33
C GLY A 978 20.50 22.79 34.08
N GLN A 979 20.20 22.03 33.02
CA GLN A 979 20.95 20.85 32.64
C GLN A 979 22.28 21.25 31.97
N ARG A 980 23.41 20.74 32.50
CA ARG A 980 24.78 21.12 32.06
C ARG A 980 25.62 19.96 31.54
N ALA A 981 25.13 18.74 31.67
CA ALA A 981 25.82 17.52 31.27
C ALA A 981 24.85 16.53 30.60
N PRO A 982 25.35 15.69 29.69
CA PRO A 982 24.56 14.67 29.04
C PRO A 982 24.16 13.56 30.01
N VAL A 983 23.22 12.72 29.58
CA VAL A 983 23.01 11.39 30.15
C VAL A 983 24.21 10.52 29.76
N MET A 984 24.90 9.98 30.74
CA MET A 984 26.11 9.16 30.51
C MET A 984 25.76 7.75 30.06
N GLY A 985 26.59 7.19 29.18
CA GLY A 985 26.44 5.84 28.63
C GLY A 985 25.82 5.81 27.23
N ALA A 986 25.47 4.61 26.77
CA ALA A 986 24.99 4.36 25.40
C ALA A 986 23.46 4.20 25.29
N GLN A 987 22.74 4.12 26.42
CA GLN A 987 21.31 3.84 26.44
C GLN A 987 20.53 4.97 27.12
N TYR A 988 19.45 5.40 26.47
CA TYR A 988 18.53 6.37 27.04
C TYR A 988 17.48 5.67 27.92
N PRO A 989 17.29 6.08 29.20
CA PRO A 989 16.36 5.41 30.11
C PRO A 989 14.90 5.36 29.64
N GLY A 990 14.44 6.41 28.94
CA GLY A 990 13.09 6.51 28.38
C GLY A 990 12.81 5.61 27.17
N GLY A 991 13.81 4.86 26.70
CA GLY A 991 13.69 3.94 25.57
C GLY A 991 13.67 4.63 24.20
N SER A 992 13.32 3.86 23.18
CA SER A 992 13.32 4.32 21.78
C SER A 992 12.18 5.29 21.49
N HIS A 993 12.49 6.37 20.78
CA HIS A 993 11.51 7.38 20.38
C HIS A 993 10.46 6.79 19.41
N PRO A 994 9.14 6.86 19.68
CA PRO A 994 8.11 6.21 18.85
C PRO A 994 8.14 6.62 17.37
N ALA A 995 8.28 7.92 17.08
CA ALA A 995 8.37 8.42 15.70
C ALA A 995 9.59 7.90 14.93
N GLN A 996 10.69 7.58 15.62
CA GLN A 996 11.87 6.98 14.97
C GLN A 996 11.52 5.59 14.42
N VAL A 997 10.68 4.83 15.12
CA VAL A 997 10.22 3.52 14.67
C VAL A 997 9.34 3.64 13.44
N VAL A 998 8.42 4.62 13.40
CA VAL A 998 7.59 4.89 12.23
C VAL A 998 8.45 5.23 11.02
N LEU A 999 9.43 6.12 11.19
CA LEU A 999 10.38 6.47 10.14
C LEU A 999 11.12 5.24 9.61
N GLU A 1000 11.69 4.43 10.49
CA GLU A 1000 12.41 3.21 10.12
C GLU A 1000 11.54 2.18 9.41
N ASN A 1001 10.26 2.08 9.78
CA ASN A 1001 9.32 1.19 9.09
C ASN A 1001 9.06 1.68 7.66
N VAL A 1002 8.84 2.99 7.45
CA VAL A 1002 8.66 3.55 6.10
C VAL A 1002 9.91 3.41 5.25
N LEU A 1003 11.10 3.69 5.81
CA LEU A 1003 12.35 3.56 5.05
C LEU A 1003 12.62 2.12 4.58
N ARG A 1004 12.12 1.11 5.31
CA ARG A 1004 12.26 -0.31 4.93
C ARG A 1004 11.39 -0.71 3.75
N THR A 1005 10.31 0.03 3.46
CA THR A 1005 9.42 -0.27 2.33
C THR A 1005 9.85 0.42 1.04
N MET A 1006 10.92 1.23 1.09
CA MET A 1006 11.37 2.01 -0.06
C MET A 1006 12.19 1.18 -1.03
N SER A 1007 11.89 1.33 -2.31
CA SER A 1007 12.64 0.71 -3.41
C SER A 1007 13.97 1.44 -3.68
N LYS A 1008 14.01 2.76 -3.49
CA LYS A 1008 15.23 3.55 -3.66
C LYS A 1008 16.01 3.69 -2.35
N PRO A 1009 17.36 3.66 -2.42
CA PRO A 1009 18.18 3.77 -1.22
C PRO A 1009 18.06 5.15 -0.59
N VAL A 1010 17.63 5.17 0.67
CA VAL A 1010 17.74 6.33 1.57
C VAL A 1010 18.68 5.98 2.71
N HIS A 1011 19.59 6.90 2.99
CA HIS A 1011 20.55 6.78 4.08
C HIS A 1011 19.98 7.42 5.34
N LEU A 1012 19.62 6.59 6.33
CA LEU A 1012 19.18 7.09 7.64
C LEU A 1012 20.39 7.58 8.44
N LEU A 1013 20.39 8.87 8.79
CA LEU A 1013 21.25 9.44 9.82
C LEU A 1013 20.56 9.24 11.17
N ASN A 1014 20.74 8.07 11.82
CA ASN A 1014 20.03 7.73 13.06
C ASN A 1014 20.58 8.49 14.28
N ILE A 1015 20.33 9.79 14.31
CA ILE A 1015 20.79 10.73 15.35
C ILE A 1015 19.95 10.67 16.63
N THR A 1016 18.90 9.86 16.67
CA THR A 1016 17.85 9.96 17.69
C THR A 1016 18.37 9.67 19.08
N THR A 1017 18.92 8.47 19.30
CA THR A 1017 19.39 8.06 20.63
C THR A 1017 20.59 8.88 21.10
N LEU A 1018 21.56 9.15 20.21
CA LEU A 1018 22.68 10.02 20.59
C LEU A 1018 22.20 11.43 20.97
N SER A 1019 21.11 11.93 20.38
CA SER A 1019 20.56 13.24 20.75
C SER A 1019 19.70 13.17 22.02
N GLN A 1020 19.03 12.04 22.31
CA GLN A 1020 18.31 11.82 23.57
C GLN A 1020 19.26 11.85 24.77
N LEU A 1021 20.53 11.51 24.58
CA LEU A 1021 21.52 11.61 25.65
C LEU A 1021 21.92 13.07 25.94
N ARG A 1022 21.53 14.06 25.12
CA ARG A 1022 22.00 15.45 25.20
C ARG A 1022 21.02 16.41 25.85
N LYS A 1023 20.46 16.06 27.00
CA LYS A 1023 19.56 16.95 27.77
C LYS A 1023 20.15 18.35 28.07
N ASP A 1024 21.48 18.49 28.04
CA ASP A 1024 22.25 19.73 28.24
C ASP A 1024 22.35 20.65 27.01
N GLY A 1025 22.14 20.13 25.81
CA GLY A 1025 22.49 20.82 24.56
C GLY A 1025 21.49 21.89 24.07
N HIS A 1026 20.36 22.06 24.76
CA HIS A 1026 19.27 22.95 24.32
C HIS A 1026 19.50 24.43 24.67
N PRO A 1027 18.95 25.39 23.90
CA PRO A 1027 18.96 26.80 24.26
C PRO A 1027 18.31 27.11 25.60
N SER A 1028 17.27 26.36 25.97
CA SER A 1028 16.53 26.57 27.20
C SER A 1028 16.02 28.02 27.28
N VAL A 1029 16.38 28.77 28.31
CA VAL A 1029 16.03 30.19 28.48
C VAL A 1029 16.87 31.13 27.60
N TYR A 1030 17.93 30.62 26.98
CA TYR A 1030 18.86 31.39 26.14
C TYR A 1030 18.48 31.32 24.65
N GLY A 1031 17.25 30.91 24.33
CA GLY A 1031 16.63 31.05 23.01
C GLY A 1031 15.77 32.32 22.90
N PHE A 1032 14.97 32.45 21.84
CA PHE A 1032 14.08 33.61 21.64
C PHE A 1032 13.06 33.83 22.77
N GLY A 1033 12.67 32.74 23.44
CA GLY A 1033 11.56 32.72 24.40
C GLY A 1033 11.89 33.21 25.81
N GLY A 1034 13.17 33.30 26.17
CA GLY A 1034 13.58 33.62 27.54
C GLY A 1034 13.02 32.65 28.59
N HIS A 1035 12.91 33.12 29.82
CA HIS A 1035 12.27 32.39 30.92
C HIS A 1035 10.77 32.08 30.72
N ARG A 1036 10.10 32.75 29.76
CA ARG A 1036 8.66 32.57 29.53
C ARG A 1036 8.35 31.43 28.56
N ASN A 1037 9.29 31.10 27.67
CA ASN A 1037 9.14 30.03 26.68
C ASN A 1037 10.48 29.30 26.58
N ILE A 1038 10.73 28.42 27.55
CA ILE A 1038 11.95 27.60 27.60
C ILE A 1038 11.97 26.68 26.38
N ASP A 1039 13.04 26.75 25.60
CA ASP A 1039 13.23 25.93 24.41
C ASP A 1039 14.01 24.66 24.75
N CYS A 1040 13.30 23.54 24.87
CA CYS A 1040 13.88 22.21 25.04
C CYS A 1040 13.75 21.36 23.78
N THR A 1041 13.71 22.00 22.61
CA THR A 1041 13.41 21.35 21.33
C THR A 1041 14.48 21.63 20.27
N HIS A 1042 14.97 22.86 20.18
CA HIS A 1042 16.11 23.24 19.35
C HIS A 1042 17.43 23.05 20.07
N TRP A 1043 18.55 23.24 19.38
CA TRP A 1043 19.89 23.04 19.93
C TRP A 1043 20.73 24.31 19.84
N CYS A 1044 21.55 24.54 20.87
CA CYS A 1044 22.58 25.57 20.82
C CYS A 1044 23.57 25.31 19.69
N LEU A 1045 24.07 26.38 19.06
CA LEU A 1045 25.18 26.34 18.11
C LEU A 1045 26.34 27.21 18.64
N PRO A 1046 27.58 26.68 18.67
CA PRO A 1046 27.97 25.28 18.43
C PRO A 1046 27.34 24.29 19.43
N GLY A 1047 27.22 23.02 19.03
CA GLY A 1047 26.55 21.99 19.83
C GLY A 1047 26.18 20.71 19.08
N VAL A 1048 25.07 20.08 19.49
CA VAL A 1048 24.63 18.75 19.01
C VAL A 1048 24.53 18.63 17.48
N PRO A 1049 24.00 19.63 16.73
CA PRO A 1049 23.95 19.56 15.27
C PRO A 1049 25.33 19.49 14.59
N ASP A 1050 26.40 19.92 15.26
CA ASP A 1050 27.77 19.77 14.72
C ASP A 1050 28.19 18.30 14.65
N SER A 1051 27.74 17.47 15.60
CA SER A 1051 27.92 16.02 15.54
C SER A 1051 27.07 15.38 14.45
N TRP A 1052 25.84 15.86 14.22
CA TRP A 1052 25.01 15.39 13.10
C TRP A 1052 25.71 15.65 11.76
N ASN A 1053 26.34 16.82 11.62
CA ASN A 1053 27.09 17.18 10.41
C ASN A 1053 28.42 16.43 10.28
N GLN A 1054 29.11 16.09 11.36
CA GLN A 1054 30.26 15.17 11.31
C GLN A 1054 29.84 13.76 10.83
N ILE A 1055 28.69 13.26 11.29
CA ILE A 1055 28.15 11.99 10.83
C ILE A 1055 27.73 12.07 9.35
N LEU A 1056 27.07 13.16 8.93
CA LEU A 1056 26.75 13.41 7.52
C LEU A 1056 28.03 13.48 6.67
N PHE A 1057 29.08 14.16 7.14
CA PHE A 1057 30.38 14.20 6.46
C PHE A 1057 30.98 12.81 6.32
N ALA A 1058 31.01 12.02 7.40
CA ALA A 1058 31.48 10.64 7.36
C ALA A 1058 30.68 9.81 6.35
N ALA A 1059 29.36 9.99 6.30
CA ALA A 1059 28.49 9.36 5.32
C ALA A 1059 28.84 9.76 3.88
N LEU A 1060 29.01 11.05 3.60
CA LEU A 1060 29.29 11.52 2.25
C LEU A 1060 30.67 11.07 1.73
N PHE A 1061 31.63 10.83 2.63
CA PHE A 1061 33.01 10.51 2.27
C PHE A 1061 33.38 9.04 2.35
N HIS A 1062 32.73 8.25 3.20
CA HIS A 1062 33.14 6.89 3.55
C HIS A 1062 32.02 5.84 3.46
N SER A 1063 30.90 6.16 2.80
CA SER A 1063 29.78 5.22 2.51
C SER A 1063 29.66 4.80 1.05
#